data_AF-A0A843JDI3-F1
#
_entry.id   AF-A0A843JDI3-F1
#
_cell.length_a   1.000
_cell.length_b   1.000
_cell.length_c   1.000
_cell.angle_alpha   90.00
_cell.angle_beta   90.00
_cell.angle_gamma   90.00
#
_symmetry.space_group_name_H-M   'P 1'
#
loop_
_entity.id
_entity.type
_entity.pdbx_description
1 polymer ?
#
loop_
_entity_poly.entity_id
_entity_poly.type
_entity_poly.pdbx_seq_one_letter_code
_entity_poly.pdbx_strand_id
1 'polypeptide(L)'
;MNSNKFIPMLGLLILLILAIGSISASEVDSDSIIGDSDANIDLTATETVVDEIDGSSIDDVENTGDVIANVNDESISDNIGSIDDVEREVDVENSLGASADDEILASTVKFTEDKYSTYFNGSGNIISGKLKAGDTLDFSGTFTNKMFIINIPLTVTCTDGTVRLTDCGFSFINGSSGSNISNIKANMTSVSGRPIIEALGVSDLNVVNNNLFSNQTGSYPMNFNGVSRVNIFNNRLQCNMITNNTNYGQPSAMLFRNSGNCNITGNTVITNDSNGIYFTGYGGSTPMGTNPEDSSYGNYIFNNTVSSVREFPSSFCYGIQLMCKDNLVLNNTVYNTFRGISATASGNQIIGNIIHNIHGAYYSQATEEQGADFAIYAVSNSIVKDNIIYDCNFKVGSDDSTAAAISVGKNSTVSNNTINNCIGVGIKVDGNNINVTNNSLNISGYGIHVFGTKSDIYIESNVIDSNDDSALRIVKQSKTNFPHDIFIINNTFYSTSNEGVVYIDDGCPNIIPTNNIIYGPSGTPEIDDNTTHIINENNFYSYFSKTGSFNLNITEDDTIIFVGNFSSKGKLTINKKVIIQGLNALFKDTTFIISDIDGVIFEKINIDNPNTKLADRLWGIQISNSNNITVRNCNISIYDPNSAFAVYVVDSNDCKIINSSLKAEGNYFTAALFVFNSSNLLIDGNSIATIGPGETYLINNRSCLNVLVQGVTICPDGTIICPDGTTYSPGDYEVCADGTIICPDGTTICADGTTICADGTQICPDGTMICTDGTTVCADGTIICADGTEYAPGDYTTCADGSIICP
;
A
#
# COMPACT_ATOMS: atom_id res chain seq x y z
N MET A 1 17.55 -3.77 8.92
CA MET A 1 17.68 -2.33 8.56
C MET A 1 16.39 -1.63 8.97
N ASN A 2 16.44 -0.50 9.67
CA ASN A 2 15.25 0.14 10.25
C ASN A 2 14.71 1.29 9.39
N SER A 3 13.53 1.11 8.80
CA SER A 3 12.83 2.11 7.98
C SER A 3 11.68 2.77 8.76
N ASN A 4 11.99 3.55 9.81
CA ASN A 4 10.94 4.26 10.59
C ASN A 4 11.42 5.54 11.33
N LYS A 5 12.26 6.37 10.70
CA LYS A 5 12.71 7.67 11.27
C LYS A 5 12.61 8.90 10.33
N PHE A 6 11.92 8.79 9.19
CA PHE A 6 11.89 9.85 8.17
C PHE A 6 10.72 10.86 8.23
N ILE A 7 9.70 10.60 9.06
CA ILE A 7 8.47 11.42 9.12
C ILE A 7 8.63 12.72 9.95
N PRO A 8 9.22 12.75 11.18
CA PRO A 8 9.21 13.95 12.01
C PRO A 8 10.14 15.08 11.50
N MET A 9 11.21 14.76 10.76
CA MET A 9 12.11 15.79 10.21
C MET A 9 11.48 16.63 9.10
N LEU A 10 10.56 16.07 8.31
CA LEU A 10 9.92 16.81 7.21
C LEU A 10 8.96 17.89 7.73
N GLY A 11 8.24 17.62 8.82
CA GLY A 11 7.38 18.60 9.48
C GLY A 11 8.17 19.79 10.06
N LEU A 12 9.34 19.55 10.64
CA LEU A 12 10.19 20.61 11.19
C LEU A 12 10.82 21.48 10.09
N LEU A 13 11.19 20.88 8.95
CA LEU A 13 11.74 21.62 7.81
C LEU A 13 10.72 22.55 7.16
N ILE A 14 9.44 22.13 7.10
CA ILE A 14 8.34 22.97 6.61
C ILE A 14 8.09 24.16 7.56
N LEU A 15 8.24 23.99 8.88
CA LEU A 15 8.18 25.12 9.82
C LEU A 15 9.35 26.11 9.65
N LEU A 16 10.55 25.66 9.28
CA LEU A 16 11.68 26.56 9.02
C LEU A 16 11.48 27.43 7.78
N ILE A 17 10.82 26.91 6.74
CA ILE A 17 10.50 27.66 5.51
C ILE A 17 9.48 28.78 5.80
N LEU A 18 8.63 28.64 6.83
CA LEU A 18 7.71 29.69 7.29
C LEU A 18 8.40 30.82 8.09
N ALA A 19 9.69 30.71 8.40
CA ALA A 19 10.44 31.70 9.18
C ALA A 19 11.30 32.65 8.33
N ILE A 20 11.51 32.39 7.04
CA ILE A 20 12.29 33.25 6.14
C ILE A 20 11.36 34.20 5.39
N GLY A 21 11.06 35.34 6.01
CA GLY A 21 10.19 36.36 5.43
C GLY A 21 10.82 37.06 4.22
N SER A 22 10.02 37.21 3.16
CA SER A 22 10.02 38.33 2.21
C SER A 22 11.36 39.06 1.95
N ILE A 23 12.19 38.52 1.05
CA ILE A 23 13.12 39.37 0.28
C ILE A 23 12.36 39.90 -0.94
N SER A 24 12.10 41.21 -0.97
CA SER A 24 11.52 41.87 -2.13
C SER A 24 12.56 42.04 -3.24
N ALA A 25 12.36 41.39 -4.39
CA ALA A 25 13.16 41.66 -5.57
C ALA A 25 12.77 43.03 -6.16
N SER A 26 13.59 44.05 -5.89
CA SER A 26 13.48 45.36 -6.53
C SER A 26 14.00 45.32 -7.96
N GLU A 27 13.41 46.13 -8.83
CA GLU A 27 13.79 46.27 -10.24
C GLU A 27 15.26 46.71 -10.40
N VAL A 28 15.96 46.12 -11.37
CA VAL A 28 17.18 46.68 -11.98
C VAL A 28 17.09 46.45 -13.48
N ASP A 29 17.35 47.50 -14.26
CA ASP A 29 17.21 47.51 -15.72
C ASP A 29 18.19 46.58 -16.47
N SER A 30 17.84 46.33 -17.72
CA SER A 30 18.71 45.65 -18.69
C SER A 30 19.97 46.44 -19.03
N ASP A 31 21.12 45.76 -19.07
CA ASP A 31 21.98 45.88 -20.26
C ASP A 31 22.79 44.59 -20.50
N SER A 32 23.46 44.52 -21.65
CA SER A 32 24.02 43.29 -22.24
C SER A 32 25.55 43.19 -22.20
N ILE A 33 26.11 41.96 -22.22
CA ILE A 33 27.25 41.47 -23.07
C ILE A 33 28.04 40.27 -22.44
N ILE A 34 28.15 39.18 -23.22
CA ILE A 34 29.25 38.17 -23.40
C ILE A 34 30.13 37.74 -22.19
N GLY A 35 30.37 36.42 -22.01
CA GLY A 35 31.66 35.98 -21.42
C GLY A 35 31.91 34.54 -20.91
N ASP A 36 31.89 33.52 -21.78
CA ASP A 36 32.75 32.30 -21.73
C ASP A 36 32.76 31.36 -20.48
N SER A 37 33.65 30.35 -20.49
CA SER A 37 33.57 29.11 -19.68
C SER A 37 34.58 28.93 -18.52
N ASP A 38 34.38 27.82 -17.78
CA ASP A 38 35.33 27.05 -16.96
C ASP A 38 35.91 27.64 -15.65
N ALA A 39 35.45 27.07 -14.53
CA ALA A 39 36.32 26.74 -13.38
C ALA A 39 35.75 25.54 -12.61
N ASN A 40 36.63 24.62 -12.21
CA ASN A 40 36.32 23.41 -11.43
C ASN A 40 37.12 23.46 -10.10
N ILE A 41 36.53 22.98 -8.99
CA ILE A 41 37.14 22.65 -7.67
C ILE A 41 35.96 22.14 -6.81
N ASP A 42 35.83 20.84 -6.56
CA ASP A 42 36.61 19.97 -5.66
C ASP A 42 36.23 20.14 -4.17
N LEU A 43 35.89 19.01 -3.54
CA LEU A 43 35.36 18.89 -2.19
C LEU A 43 35.96 17.62 -1.55
N THR A 44 36.94 17.80 -0.67
CA THR A 44 37.57 16.73 0.10
C THR A 44 37.01 16.65 1.52
N ALA A 45 36.99 15.45 2.08
CA ALA A 45 36.19 15.10 3.26
C ALA A 45 36.88 15.38 4.60
N THR A 46 36.12 15.25 5.69
CA THR A 46 36.62 14.75 6.98
C THR A 46 35.48 14.12 7.77
N GLU A 47 35.81 13.17 8.65
CA GLU A 47 34.88 12.24 9.30
C GLU A 47 34.50 12.66 10.73
N THR A 48 33.42 12.08 11.27
CA THR A 48 33.29 11.84 12.72
C THR A 48 32.67 10.47 12.98
N VAL A 49 33.22 9.74 13.95
CA VAL A 49 32.89 8.36 14.33
C VAL A 49 31.94 8.34 15.53
N VAL A 50 31.04 7.34 15.60
CA VAL A 50 30.40 6.88 16.85
C VAL A 50 30.25 5.34 16.78
N ASP A 51 30.69 4.64 17.83
CA ASP A 51 30.61 3.18 17.95
C ASP A 51 29.35 2.70 18.72
N GLU A 52 29.09 1.39 18.62
CA GLU A 52 28.11 0.57 19.38
C GLU A 52 28.50 0.48 20.89
N ILE A 53 27.77 -0.09 21.87
CA ILE A 53 26.59 -0.98 22.01
C ILE A 53 26.06 -0.80 23.49
N ASP A 54 24.90 -1.19 24.04
CA ASP A 54 23.70 -2.01 23.70
C ASP A 54 22.45 -1.31 24.38
N GLY A 55 21.29 -1.86 24.80
CA GLY A 55 20.65 -3.19 24.72
C GLY A 55 20.01 -3.68 26.03
N SER A 56 18.66 -3.58 26.19
CA SER A 56 17.91 -4.31 27.24
C SER A 56 16.39 -4.39 27.01
N SER A 57 15.85 -5.60 27.18
CA SER A 57 14.44 -6.06 27.27
C SER A 57 13.36 -5.17 27.89
N ILE A 58 12.10 -5.35 27.46
CA ILE A 58 10.95 -5.85 28.28
C ILE A 58 9.75 -6.21 27.37
N ASP A 59 8.92 -7.15 27.80
CA ASP A 59 7.90 -7.88 27.02
C ASP A 59 6.43 -7.41 27.27
N ASP A 60 5.47 -8.15 26.68
CA ASP A 60 4.00 -8.16 26.91
C ASP A 60 3.17 -6.95 26.39
N VAL A 61 2.13 -7.11 25.52
CA VAL A 61 0.79 -7.77 25.69
C VAL A 61 -0.14 -6.90 26.55
N GLU A 62 -1.39 -6.54 26.16
CA GLU A 62 -2.42 -7.23 25.35
C GLU A 62 -3.31 -6.27 24.49
N ASN A 63 -4.42 -6.78 23.94
CA ASN A 63 -5.37 -6.11 23.02
C ASN A 63 -6.83 -6.24 23.50
N THR A 64 -7.54 -5.13 23.74
CA THR A 64 -9.03 -5.06 23.68
C THR A 64 -9.55 -3.65 23.44
N GLY A 65 -10.61 -3.51 22.65
CA GLY A 65 -11.18 -2.23 22.26
C GLY A 65 -12.32 -1.62 23.10
N ASP A 66 -12.73 -0.45 22.60
CA ASP A 66 -14.05 0.19 22.65
C ASP A 66 -14.59 0.78 23.99
N VAL A 67 -15.64 1.59 23.83
CA VAL A 67 -16.52 2.28 24.80
C VAL A 67 -16.14 3.71 25.20
N ILE A 68 -17.14 4.58 25.05
CA ILE A 68 -17.15 6.05 25.21
C ILE A 68 -17.38 6.47 26.67
N ALA A 69 -16.66 7.49 27.16
CA ALA A 69 -17.12 8.34 28.27
C ALA A 69 -16.49 9.76 28.25
N ASN A 70 -17.29 10.78 28.62
CA ASN A 70 -16.80 12.14 28.88
C ASN A 70 -16.23 12.26 30.31
N VAL A 71 -15.18 13.05 30.49
CA VAL A 71 -15.01 13.90 31.70
C VAL A 71 -14.47 15.27 31.25
N ASN A 72 -14.98 16.35 31.85
CA ASN A 72 -14.49 17.71 31.66
C ASN A 72 -13.57 18.13 32.81
N ASP A 73 -12.46 18.76 32.44
CA ASP A 73 -11.89 20.00 33.04
C ASP A 73 -11.33 20.02 34.48
N GLU A 74 -10.41 20.99 34.65
CA GLU A 74 -9.77 21.53 35.87
C GLU A 74 -8.91 20.65 36.80
N SER A 75 -7.82 21.29 37.29
CA SER A 75 -6.89 20.88 38.36
C SER A 75 -5.97 19.66 38.11
N ILE A 76 -4.72 19.96 37.72
CA ILE A 76 -3.59 19.97 38.65
C ILE A 76 -2.58 21.01 38.16
N SER A 77 -2.48 22.11 38.90
CA SER A 77 -1.35 23.03 38.88
C SER A 77 -0.72 22.99 40.26
N ASP A 78 0.51 22.47 40.36
CA ASP A 78 1.58 23.06 41.18
C ASP A 78 2.82 22.15 41.26
N ASN A 79 3.99 22.77 41.09
CA ASN A 79 5.31 22.34 41.57
C ASN A 79 5.79 20.90 41.27
N ILE A 80 6.70 20.79 40.29
CA ILE A 80 8.14 20.85 40.60
C ILE A 80 8.80 21.79 39.56
N GLY A 81 9.77 22.59 39.99
CA GLY A 81 10.52 23.51 39.12
C GLY A 81 12.01 23.52 39.47
N SER A 82 12.70 24.62 39.14
CA SER A 82 14.15 24.83 39.30
C SER A 82 15.04 24.06 38.33
N ILE A 83 15.52 24.75 37.28
CA ILE A 83 16.94 25.10 37.13
C ILE A 83 16.98 26.44 36.36
N ASP A 84 17.56 27.45 36.99
CA ASP A 84 17.90 28.75 36.38
C ASP A 84 19.37 28.75 35.91
N ASP A 85 19.84 29.89 35.39
CA ASP A 85 21.23 30.23 35.04
C ASP A 85 21.91 29.38 33.92
N VAL A 86 21.81 29.86 32.67
CA VAL A 86 22.91 30.65 32.08
C VAL A 86 22.32 31.68 31.10
N GLU A 87 22.22 32.94 31.50
CA GLU A 87 22.20 34.05 30.53
C GLU A 87 23.60 34.21 29.91
N ARG A 88 23.67 34.47 28.60
CA ARG A 88 24.87 35.02 27.99
C ARG A 88 24.53 35.90 26.79
N GLU A 89 24.63 37.21 27.00
CA GLU A 89 24.55 38.22 25.95
C GLU A 89 25.57 37.96 24.84
N VAL A 90 25.15 38.20 23.60
CA VAL A 90 26.04 38.43 22.46
C VAL A 90 25.48 39.64 21.71
N ASP A 91 26.05 40.81 21.99
CA ASP A 91 25.75 42.02 21.22
C ASP A 91 26.09 41.81 19.75
N VAL A 92 25.12 42.08 18.88
CA VAL A 92 25.36 42.26 17.44
C VAL A 92 24.78 43.61 17.05
N GLU A 93 25.59 44.66 17.22
CA GLU A 93 25.28 45.99 16.69
C GLU A 93 25.15 45.91 15.17
N ASN A 94 23.91 45.94 14.67
CA ASN A 94 23.63 46.01 13.24
C ASN A 94 23.08 47.40 12.90
N SER A 95 23.97 48.40 12.94
CA SER A 95 23.62 49.81 12.74
C SER A 95 23.32 50.11 11.27
N LEU A 96 22.09 49.84 10.83
CA LEU A 96 21.54 50.42 9.61
C LEU A 96 21.03 51.84 9.91
N GLY A 97 21.50 52.81 9.12
CA GLY A 97 21.37 54.24 9.45
C GLY A 97 19.93 54.74 9.38
N ALA A 98 19.44 55.34 10.47
CA ALA A 98 18.11 55.92 10.54
C ALA A 98 17.94 57.13 9.59
N SER A 99 17.36 56.89 8.41
CA SER A 99 16.59 57.91 7.70
C SER A 99 15.28 58.16 8.45
N ALA A 100 15.07 59.37 8.93
CA ALA A 100 13.94 59.71 9.81
C ALA A 100 12.62 59.92 9.04
N ASP A 101 12.11 58.85 8.43
CA ASP A 101 10.67 58.60 8.29
C ASP A 101 10.31 57.57 9.37
N ASP A 102 9.22 57.78 10.13
CA ASP A 102 8.86 56.90 11.25
C ASP A 102 8.61 55.45 10.76
N GLU A 103 9.37 54.48 11.29
CA GLU A 103 8.97 53.07 11.25
C GLU A 103 7.73 52.88 12.13
N ILE A 104 6.56 53.18 11.57
CA ILE A 104 5.30 53.05 12.30
C ILE A 104 4.98 51.55 12.44
N LEU A 105 5.49 50.92 13.49
CA LEU A 105 5.30 49.50 13.83
C LEU A 105 3.83 49.05 13.70
N ALA A 106 3.59 47.92 13.05
CA ALA A 106 2.27 47.34 12.82
C ALA A 106 1.43 47.30 14.12
N SER A 107 0.20 47.79 14.07
CA SER A 107 -0.64 47.97 15.26
C SER A 107 -1.84 47.03 15.29
N THR A 108 -2.24 46.57 16.48
CA THR A 108 -3.41 45.71 16.67
C THR A 108 -4.59 46.49 17.22
N VAL A 109 -5.66 46.57 16.45
CA VAL A 109 -6.92 47.20 16.83
C VAL A 109 -7.92 46.11 17.21
N LYS A 110 -8.24 46.00 18.51
CA LYS A 110 -9.44 45.28 18.97
C LYS A 110 -10.67 45.95 18.39
N PHE A 111 -11.34 45.30 17.44
CA PHE A 111 -12.29 45.90 16.52
C PHE A 111 -13.73 45.40 16.80
N THR A 112 -14.66 46.33 16.88
CA THR A 112 -16.06 46.15 17.32
C THR A 112 -16.98 47.01 16.44
N GLU A 113 -18.28 46.68 16.36
CA GLU A 113 -19.20 47.33 15.41
C GLU A 113 -19.35 48.85 15.61
N ASP A 114 -19.23 49.35 16.83
CA ASP A 114 -19.21 50.79 17.16
C ASP A 114 -17.98 51.50 16.55
N LYS A 115 -16.86 50.80 16.41
CA LYS A 115 -15.62 51.33 15.80
C LYS A 115 -15.66 51.34 14.28
N TYR A 116 -16.64 50.70 13.63
CA TYR A 116 -16.73 50.61 12.17
C TYR A 116 -16.55 51.98 11.50
N SER A 117 -17.30 53.00 11.92
CA SER A 117 -17.26 54.35 11.36
C SER A 117 -15.98 55.15 11.68
N THR A 118 -15.11 54.63 12.55
CA THR A 118 -13.79 55.22 12.85
C THR A 118 -12.74 54.85 11.79
N TYR A 119 -12.90 53.67 11.18
CA TYR A 119 -11.90 53.07 10.26
C TYR A 119 -12.43 52.85 8.85
N PHE A 120 -13.75 52.67 8.67
CA PHE A 120 -14.41 52.38 7.39
C PHE A 120 -15.54 53.37 7.10
N ASN A 121 -15.69 53.76 5.84
CA ASN A 121 -16.76 54.66 5.40
C ASN A 121 -18.09 53.91 5.16
N GLY A 122 -19.16 54.66 4.86
CA GLY A 122 -20.50 54.09 4.61
C GLY A 122 -20.60 53.14 3.41
N SER A 123 -19.59 53.11 2.54
CA SER A 123 -19.46 52.17 1.42
C SER A 123 -18.47 51.03 1.69
N GLY A 124 -17.90 50.96 2.90
CA GLY A 124 -16.98 49.89 3.33
C GLY A 124 -15.50 50.10 2.99
N ASN A 125 -15.11 51.27 2.47
CA ASN A 125 -13.70 51.56 2.17
C ASN A 125 -12.98 52.07 3.42
N ILE A 126 -11.71 51.70 3.58
CA ILE A 126 -10.83 52.25 4.63
C ILE A 126 -10.79 53.78 4.53
N ILE A 127 -10.93 54.45 5.67
CA ILE A 127 -10.80 55.91 5.80
C ILE A 127 -9.31 56.26 5.79
N SER A 128 -8.92 57.21 4.93
CA SER A 128 -7.51 57.61 4.77
C SER A 128 -6.85 57.98 6.09
N GLY A 129 -5.65 57.44 6.33
CA GLY A 129 -4.87 57.66 7.56
C GLY A 129 -5.43 56.99 8.82
N LYS A 130 -6.35 56.01 8.70
CA LYS A 130 -6.88 55.25 9.85
C LYS A 130 -6.30 53.84 10.02
N LEU A 131 -5.76 53.27 8.94
CA LEU A 131 -5.03 52.01 8.91
C LEU A 131 -3.85 52.16 7.92
N LYS A 132 -2.82 51.36 8.10
CA LYS A 132 -1.61 51.26 7.27
C LYS A 132 -1.30 49.79 6.98
N ALA A 133 -0.35 49.54 6.07
CA ALA A 133 0.11 48.20 5.78
C ALA A 133 0.62 47.49 7.05
N GLY A 134 0.27 46.21 7.21
CA GLY A 134 0.66 45.37 8.34
C GLY A 134 -0.24 45.46 9.58
N ASP A 135 -1.16 46.44 9.67
CA ASP A 135 -2.08 46.53 10.82
C ASP A 135 -2.96 45.28 10.96
N THR A 136 -3.28 44.94 12.21
CA THR A 136 -4.18 43.84 12.57
C THR A 136 -5.53 44.37 13.06
N LEU A 137 -6.61 43.97 12.39
CA LEU A 137 -7.98 44.13 12.85
C LEU A 137 -8.43 42.84 13.55
N ASP A 138 -8.50 42.88 14.88
CA ASP A 138 -8.87 41.73 15.70
C ASP A 138 -10.33 41.88 16.17
N PHE A 139 -11.24 41.23 15.44
CA PHE A 139 -12.68 41.37 15.56
C PHE A 139 -13.23 40.69 16.81
N SER A 140 -14.19 41.35 17.46
CA SER A 140 -14.92 40.82 18.62
C SER A 140 -16.39 41.26 18.60
N GLY A 141 -17.28 40.45 19.18
CA GLY A 141 -18.72 40.72 19.22
C GLY A 141 -19.46 40.59 17.89
N THR A 142 -20.64 41.21 17.79
CA THR A 142 -21.55 41.08 16.63
C THR A 142 -21.35 42.21 15.63
N PHE A 143 -21.49 41.91 14.33
CA PHE A 143 -21.53 42.88 13.24
C PHE A 143 -22.69 42.55 12.30
N THR A 144 -23.42 43.56 11.81
CA THR A 144 -24.57 43.39 10.92
C THR A 144 -24.49 44.26 9.66
N ASN A 145 -24.61 43.65 8.48
CA ASN A 145 -24.69 44.33 7.17
C ASN A 145 -23.52 45.33 6.93
N LYS A 146 -22.28 44.86 7.11
CA LYS A 146 -21.04 45.65 6.95
C LYS A 146 -20.20 45.18 5.78
N MET A 147 -19.50 46.11 5.14
CA MET A 147 -18.49 45.79 4.13
C MET A 147 -17.11 46.23 4.58
N PHE A 148 -16.13 45.38 4.34
CA PHE A 148 -14.72 45.63 4.64
C PHE A 148 -13.95 45.50 3.33
N ILE A 149 -13.84 46.61 2.60
CA ILE A 149 -13.06 46.71 1.36
C ILE A 149 -11.61 47.00 1.76
N ILE A 150 -10.75 46.01 1.56
CA ILE A 150 -9.35 46.03 1.98
C ILE A 150 -8.48 46.28 0.74
N ASN A 151 -7.75 47.39 0.73
CA ASN A 151 -6.92 47.84 -0.38
C ASN A 151 -5.45 48.13 0.02
N ILE A 152 -5.06 47.67 1.21
CA ILE A 152 -3.71 47.69 1.77
C ILE A 152 -3.48 46.33 2.47
N PRO A 153 -2.24 45.85 2.65
CA PRO A 153 -2.00 44.56 3.31
C PRO A 153 -2.40 44.62 4.78
N LEU A 154 -3.35 43.78 5.22
CA LEU A 154 -3.82 43.74 6.62
C LEU A 154 -4.00 42.32 7.13
N THR A 155 -3.93 42.15 8.45
CA THR A 155 -4.37 40.91 9.12
C THR A 155 -5.76 41.12 9.71
N VAL A 156 -6.76 40.44 9.16
CA VAL A 156 -8.11 40.34 9.71
C VAL A 156 -8.19 39.05 10.53
N THR A 157 -8.53 39.14 11.82
CA THR A 157 -8.68 37.94 12.65
C THR A 157 -9.75 38.09 13.73
N CYS A 158 -9.94 37.05 14.54
CA CYS A 158 -10.73 37.05 15.77
C CYS A 158 -10.04 36.11 16.79
N THR A 159 -9.20 36.67 17.67
CA THR A 159 -8.40 35.89 18.64
C THR A 159 -9.23 35.28 19.77
N ASP A 160 -10.35 35.89 20.13
CA ASP A 160 -11.24 35.42 21.22
C ASP A 160 -12.37 34.49 20.73
N GLY A 161 -12.48 34.25 19.42
CA GLY A 161 -13.53 33.43 18.82
C GLY A 161 -14.97 33.94 18.99
N THR A 162 -15.17 35.15 19.53
CA THR A 162 -16.48 35.74 19.83
C THR A 162 -17.18 36.30 18.59
N VAL A 163 -16.46 36.66 17.52
CA VAL A 163 -17.04 37.39 16.39
C VAL A 163 -18.24 36.68 15.77
N ARG A 164 -19.33 37.40 15.53
CA ARG A 164 -20.50 36.92 14.78
C ARG A 164 -20.87 37.94 13.71
N LEU A 165 -20.53 37.65 12.46
CA LEU A 165 -20.80 38.51 11.31
C LEU A 165 -22.06 38.03 10.58
N THR A 166 -23.12 38.83 10.62
CA THR A 166 -24.36 38.58 9.88
C THR A 166 -24.46 39.55 8.70
N ASP A 167 -24.65 39.02 7.50
CA ASP A 167 -24.74 39.79 6.25
C ASP A 167 -23.55 40.71 5.95
N CYS A 168 -22.37 40.38 6.50
CA CYS A 168 -21.14 41.13 6.28
C CYS A 168 -20.24 40.45 5.25
N GLY A 169 -19.41 41.22 4.55
CA GLY A 169 -18.45 40.72 3.57
C GLY A 169 -17.12 41.46 3.61
N PHE A 170 -16.05 40.72 3.32
CA PHE A 170 -14.68 41.20 3.14
C PHE A 170 -14.32 41.13 1.66
N SER A 171 -13.80 42.20 1.07
CA SER A 171 -13.37 42.24 -0.34
C SER A 171 -11.94 42.76 -0.42
N PHE A 172 -11.00 41.85 -0.66
CA PHE A 172 -9.58 42.13 -0.84
C PHE A 172 -9.33 42.53 -2.30
N ILE A 173 -8.94 43.78 -2.51
CA ILE A 173 -8.76 44.37 -3.85
C ILE A 173 -7.30 44.85 -4.04
N ASN A 174 -6.98 45.29 -5.26
CA ASN A 174 -5.65 45.80 -5.62
C ASN A 174 -5.03 46.68 -4.53
N GLY A 175 -3.78 46.37 -4.16
CA GLY A 175 -3.06 46.94 -3.02
C GLY A 175 -3.08 46.08 -1.75
N SER A 176 -3.99 45.10 -1.62
CA SER A 176 -4.07 44.22 -0.43
C SER A 176 -3.39 42.85 -0.54
N SER A 177 -2.51 42.65 -1.53
CA SER A 177 -1.67 41.43 -1.60
C SER A 177 -0.84 41.26 -0.32
N GLY A 178 -0.62 40.02 0.12
CA GLY A 178 0.03 39.74 1.41
C GLY A 178 -0.88 39.87 2.65
N SER A 179 -2.19 40.07 2.48
CA SER A 179 -3.15 40.10 3.59
C SER A 179 -3.42 38.71 4.19
N ASN A 180 -3.97 38.71 5.40
CA ASN A 180 -4.40 37.50 6.10
C ASN A 180 -5.87 37.65 6.55
N ILE A 181 -6.67 36.58 6.48
CA ILE A 181 -8.00 36.50 7.09
C ILE A 181 -8.23 35.17 7.81
N SER A 182 -8.45 35.22 9.12
CA SER A 182 -8.50 34.01 9.95
C SER A 182 -9.53 34.03 11.09
N ASN A 183 -9.93 32.83 11.53
CA ASN A 183 -10.82 32.60 12.67
C ASN A 183 -12.22 33.25 12.57
N ILE A 184 -12.60 33.77 11.40
CA ILE A 184 -13.85 34.49 11.18
C ILE A 184 -15.05 33.53 11.12
N LYS A 185 -16.14 33.91 11.80
CA LYS A 185 -17.42 33.17 11.79
C LYS A 185 -18.51 34.08 11.20
N ALA A 186 -18.97 33.74 10.00
CA ALA A 186 -19.81 34.62 9.19
C ALA A 186 -20.97 33.89 8.49
N ASN A 187 -22.11 34.56 8.39
CA ASN A 187 -23.37 34.05 7.86
C ASN A 187 -24.02 35.08 6.93
N MET A 188 -24.25 34.73 5.65
CA MET A 188 -25.01 35.54 4.70
C MET A 188 -26.44 35.01 4.56
N THR A 189 -27.41 35.82 4.97
CA THR A 189 -28.86 35.53 4.97
C THR A 189 -29.68 36.49 4.11
N SER A 190 -29.09 37.60 3.68
CA SER A 190 -29.72 38.65 2.88
C SER A 190 -29.60 38.39 1.38
N VAL A 191 -30.64 38.77 0.64
CA VAL A 191 -30.68 38.72 -0.84
C VAL A 191 -29.76 39.75 -1.53
N SER A 192 -28.76 40.28 -0.82
CA SER A 192 -27.88 41.34 -1.34
C SER A 192 -26.79 40.86 -2.31
N GLY A 193 -26.70 39.54 -2.56
CA GLY A 193 -25.94 38.97 -3.68
C GLY A 193 -24.42 39.16 -3.61
N ARG A 194 -23.86 39.27 -2.40
CA ARG A 194 -22.42 39.49 -2.17
C ARG A 194 -21.71 38.24 -1.62
N PRO A 195 -20.42 38.04 -1.90
CA PRO A 195 -19.61 37.03 -1.22
C PRO A 195 -19.33 37.39 0.24
N ILE A 196 -18.91 36.40 1.03
CA ILE A 196 -18.47 36.60 2.43
C ILE A 196 -16.97 36.95 2.47
N ILE A 197 -16.13 36.19 1.75
CA ILE A 197 -14.76 36.58 1.44
C ILE A 197 -14.62 36.66 -0.08
N GLU A 198 -14.18 37.82 -0.56
CA GLU A 198 -13.90 38.10 -1.97
C GLU A 198 -12.45 38.55 -2.14
N ALA A 199 -11.83 38.19 -3.26
CA ALA A 199 -10.47 38.58 -3.59
C ALA A 199 -10.33 38.83 -5.10
N LEU A 200 -9.95 40.06 -5.48
CA LEU A 200 -9.98 40.56 -6.85
C LEU A 200 -8.60 41.12 -7.26
N GLY A 201 -7.85 40.38 -8.08
CA GLY A 201 -6.56 40.84 -8.59
C GLY A 201 -5.44 40.91 -7.54
N VAL A 202 -5.54 40.13 -6.46
CA VAL A 202 -4.59 40.10 -5.34
C VAL A 202 -3.78 38.81 -5.33
N SER A 203 -2.59 38.83 -4.72
CA SER A 203 -1.77 37.64 -4.52
C SER A 203 -1.31 37.48 -3.07
N ASP A 204 -0.78 36.32 -2.72
CA ASP A 204 -0.14 36.07 -1.42
C ASP A 204 -1.11 36.25 -0.22
N LEU A 205 -2.41 36.03 -0.47
CA LEU A 205 -3.48 36.11 0.53
C LEU A 205 -3.58 34.79 1.30
N ASN A 206 -3.60 34.85 2.64
CA ASN A 206 -3.82 33.67 3.49
C ASN A 206 -5.26 33.67 4.07
N VAL A 207 -5.99 32.58 3.87
CA VAL A 207 -7.39 32.40 4.30
C VAL A 207 -7.48 31.15 5.18
N VAL A 208 -7.50 31.31 6.51
CA VAL A 208 -7.20 30.20 7.44
C VAL A 208 -8.25 30.04 8.56
N ASN A 209 -8.76 28.82 8.77
CA ASN A 209 -9.63 28.47 9.90
C ASN A 209 -10.92 29.32 10.01
N ASN A 210 -11.50 29.74 8.88
CA ASN A 210 -12.76 30.49 8.86
C ASN A 210 -13.97 29.54 8.75
N ASN A 211 -15.11 29.93 9.30
CA ASN A 211 -16.38 29.20 9.23
C ASN A 211 -17.44 30.08 8.55
N LEU A 212 -17.76 29.77 7.29
CA LEU A 212 -18.46 30.65 6.35
C LEU A 212 -19.73 29.97 5.83
N PHE A 213 -20.90 30.54 6.12
CA PHE A 213 -22.21 29.99 5.73
C PHE A 213 -22.97 30.95 4.81
N SER A 214 -23.44 30.46 3.67
CA SER A 214 -24.31 31.17 2.72
C SER A 214 -25.57 30.36 2.41
N ASN A 215 -26.73 31.01 2.33
CA ASN A 215 -27.97 30.38 1.88
C ASN A 215 -28.77 31.17 0.82
N GLN A 216 -28.23 32.26 0.25
CA GLN A 216 -28.96 33.16 -0.67
C GLN A 216 -28.40 33.23 -2.08
N THR A 217 -29.29 33.40 -3.06
CA THR A 217 -28.98 33.60 -4.49
C THR A 217 -27.89 34.65 -4.70
N GLY A 218 -26.83 34.27 -5.40
CA GLY A 218 -25.67 35.13 -5.69
C GLY A 218 -24.67 35.31 -4.54
N SER A 219 -24.88 34.72 -3.36
CA SER A 219 -23.90 34.76 -2.28
C SER A 219 -22.99 33.54 -2.24
N TYR A 220 -21.68 33.79 -2.30
CA TYR A 220 -20.62 32.78 -2.27
C TYR A 220 -19.85 32.87 -0.94
N PRO A 221 -19.59 31.76 -0.23
CA PRO A 221 -18.68 31.77 0.92
C PRO A 221 -17.28 32.31 0.56
N MET A 222 -16.71 31.88 -0.57
CA MET A 222 -15.51 32.48 -1.17
C MET A 222 -15.67 32.75 -2.68
N ASN A 223 -15.28 33.94 -3.14
CA ASN A 223 -15.32 34.38 -4.55
C ASN A 223 -13.99 35.03 -4.97
N PHE A 224 -13.16 34.31 -5.70
CA PHE A 224 -11.82 34.77 -6.09
C PHE A 224 -11.71 34.93 -7.62
N ASN A 225 -11.09 36.02 -8.06
CA ASN A 225 -10.92 36.34 -9.47
C ASN A 225 -9.56 37.03 -9.73
N GLY A 226 -8.73 36.47 -10.60
CA GLY A 226 -7.41 37.02 -10.92
C GLY A 226 -6.41 36.89 -9.77
N VAL A 227 -6.48 35.82 -8.97
CA VAL A 227 -5.63 35.65 -7.79
C VAL A 227 -4.52 34.62 -7.98
N SER A 228 -3.37 34.83 -7.31
CA SER A 228 -2.26 33.87 -7.34
C SER A 228 -1.59 33.68 -5.99
N ARG A 229 -0.98 32.51 -5.76
CA ARG A 229 -0.28 32.18 -4.49
C ARG A 229 -1.16 32.38 -3.24
N VAL A 230 -2.47 32.11 -3.37
CA VAL A 230 -3.42 32.20 -2.25
C VAL A 230 -3.41 30.88 -1.49
N ASN A 231 -3.24 30.94 -0.17
CA ASN A 231 -3.28 29.79 0.72
C ASN A 231 -4.63 29.73 1.43
N ILE A 232 -5.31 28.58 1.35
CA ILE A 232 -6.68 28.40 1.82
C ILE A 232 -6.70 27.13 2.67
N PHE A 233 -6.62 27.32 4.00
CA PHE A 233 -6.34 26.24 4.96
C PHE A 233 -7.43 26.04 6.02
N ASN A 234 -7.86 24.80 6.19
CA ASN A 234 -8.70 24.35 7.31
C ASN A 234 -10.01 25.15 7.48
N ASN A 235 -10.54 25.74 6.40
CA ASN A 235 -11.79 26.49 6.45
C ASN A 235 -12.98 25.52 6.38
N ARG A 236 -14.06 25.86 7.08
CA ARG A 236 -15.38 25.26 6.88
C ARG A 236 -16.24 26.20 6.05
N LEU A 237 -16.71 25.74 4.89
CA LEU A 237 -17.62 26.46 4.02
C LEU A 237 -18.93 25.71 3.87
N GLN A 238 -20.05 26.41 3.87
CA GLN A 238 -21.36 25.83 3.64
C GLN A 238 -22.23 26.71 2.72
N CYS A 239 -22.74 26.14 1.63
CA CYS A 239 -23.55 26.84 0.63
C CYS A 239 -24.88 26.11 0.39
N ASN A 240 -25.91 26.49 1.15
CA ASN A 240 -27.18 25.75 1.30
C ASN A 240 -28.26 26.07 0.23
N MET A 241 -27.98 26.88 -0.78
CA MET A 241 -28.97 27.29 -1.79
C MET A 241 -29.41 26.10 -2.68
N ILE A 242 -30.66 26.15 -3.15
CA ILE A 242 -31.20 25.25 -4.19
C ILE A 242 -31.36 26.04 -5.49
N THR A 243 -30.88 25.49 -6.60
CA THR A 243 -30.97 26.11 -7.93
C THR A 243 -32.41 26.03 -8.47
N ASN A 244 -33.13 27.15 -8.49
CA ASN A 244 -34.49 27.24 -9.02
C ASN A 244 -34.54 27.50 -10.55
N ASN A 245 -33.69 26.79 -11.30
CA ASN A 245 -33.73 26.47 -12.74
C ASN A 245 -34.08 27.59 -13.75
N THR A 246 -33.88 28.87 -13.41
CA THR A 246 -34.38 30.01 -14.21
C THR A 246 -33.37 31.14 -14.45
N ASN A 247 -32.19 31.12 -13.81
CA ASN A 247 -31.16 32.15 -13.96
C ASN A 247 -29.76 31.52 -14.09
N TYR A 248 -28.95 32.05 -15.01
CA TYR A 248 -27.55 31.71 -15.15
C TYR A 248 -26.73 32.45 -14.09
N GLY A 249 -26.35 31.76 -13.02
CA GLY A 249 -25.62 32.33 -11.89
C GLY A 249 -25.58 31.35 -10.72
N GLN A 250 -24.90 30.23 -10.90
CA GLN A 250 -25.01 29.08 -10.00
C GLN A 250 -24.09 29.22 -8.77
N PRO A 251 -24.57 28.89 -7.57
CA PRO A 251 -23.75 28.89 -6.35
C PRO A 251 -22.53 27.99 -6.44
N SER A 252 -21.47 28.45 -5.79
CA SER A 252 -20.27 27.66 -5.51
C SER A 252 -19.81 27.98 -4.09
N ALA A 253 -19.31 27.00 -3.34
CA ALA A 253 -18.79 27.22 -2.00
C ALA A 253 -17.44 27.94 -2.05
N MET A 254 -16.52 27.49 -2.91
CA MET A 254 -15.30 28.21 -3.30
C MET A 254 -15.26 28.37 -4.82
N LEU A 255 -15.25 29.62 -5.29
CA LEU A 255 -15.26 29.96 -6.71
C LEU A 255 -13.95 30.65 -7.12
N PHE A 256 -13.27 30.12 -8.12
CA PHE A 256 -12.01 30.64 -8.67
C PHE A 256 -12.20 31.00 -10.15
N ARG A 257 -11.68 32.15 -10.57
CA ARG A 257 -11.63 32.56 -11.98
C ARG A 257 -10.30 33.19 -12.30
N ASN A 258 -9.66 32.78 -13.40
CA ASN A 258 -8.36 33.30 -13.81
C ASN A 258 -7.33 33.21 -12.66
N SER A 259 -7.30 32.06 -11.96
CA SER A 259 -6.56 31.88 -10.71
C SER A 259 -5.58 30.71 -10.80
N GLY A 260 -4.34 30.92 -10.36
CA GLY A 260 -3.29 29.92 -10.47
C GLY A 260 -2.35 29.87 -9.26
N ASN A 261 -1.59 28.78 -9.16
CA ASN A 261 -0.61 28.55 -8.09
C ASN A 261 -1.20 28.71 -6.67
N CYS A 262 -2.50 28.43 -6.47
CA CYS A 262 -3.16 28.51 -5.17
C CYS A 262 -3.08 27.16 -4.45
N ASN A 263 -2.96 27.19 -3.12
CA ASN A 263 -2.91 26.00 -2.26
C ASN A 263 -4.20 25.91 -1.44
N ILE A 264 -4.98 24.85 -1.67
CA ILE A 264 -6.28 24.61 -1.06
C ILE A 264 -6.16 23.29 -0.29
N THR A 265 -5.92 23.39 1.02
CA THR A 265 -5.63 22.23 1.87
C THR A 265 -6.52 22.13 3.11
N GLY A 266 -7.02 20.93 3.42
CA GLY A 266 -7.70 20.64 4.70
C GLY A 266 -9.10 21.25 4.86
N ASN A 267 -9.71 21.80 3.80
CA ASN A 267 -10.98 22.51 3.91
C ASN A 267 -12.17 21.53 3.91
N THR A 268 -13.20 21.83 4.71
CA THR A 268 -14.50 21.15 4.69
C THR A 268 -15.49 22.00 3.91
N VAL A 269 -15.99 21.45 2.80
CA VAL A 269 -16.78 22.18 1.79
C VAL A 269 -18.14 21.50 1.62
N ILE A 270 -19.18 22.12 2.16
CA ILE A 270 -20.53 21.54 2.17
C ILE A 270 -21.45 22.31 1.23
N THR A 271 -22.07 21.60 0.31
CA THR A 271 -23.00 22.11 -0.69
C THR A 271 -24.42 21.66 -0.40
N ASN A 272 -25.37 22.26 -1.11
CA ASN A 272 -26.69 21.70 -1.34
C ASN A 272 -26.79 21.47 -2.84
N ASP A 273 -27.57 22.27 -3.57
CA ASP A 273 -27.65 22.17 -5.02
C ASP A 273 -26.69 23.16 -5.71
N SER A 274 -25.42 23.03 -5.34
CA SER A 274 -24.34 23.99 -5.56
C SER A 274 -23.00 23.28 -5.78
N ASN A 275 -22.05 24.00 -6.39
CA ASN A 275 -20.68 23.50 -6.61
C ASN A 275 -19.84 23.60 -5.33
N GLY A 276 -18.91 22.66 -5.12
CA GLY A 276 -17.95 22.69 -4.02
C GLY A 276 -16.78 23.62 -4.32
N ILE A 277 -15.71 23.04 -4.87
CA ILE A 277 -14.51 23.76 -5.33
C ILE A 277 -14.61 23.92 -6.85
N TYR A 278 -14.76 25.15 -7.33
CA TYR A 278 -15.09 25.39 -8.74
C TYR A 278 -14.13 26.40 -9.38
N PHE A 279 -13.27 25.93 -10.29
CA PHE A 279 -12.42 26.75 -11.13
C PHE A 279 -13.05 26.94 -12.52
N THR A 280 -13.22 28.19 -12.95
CA THR A 280 -13.72 28.50 -14.29
C THR A 280 -13.02 29.71 -14.92
N GLY A 281 -12.56 29.56 -16.17
CA GLY A 281 -12.08 30.70 -16.97
C GLY A 281 -13.22 31.57 -17.55
N TYR A 282 -14.50 31.28 -17.27
CA TYR A 282 -15.61 32.15 -17.64
C TYR A 282 -15.73 33.32 -16.65
N GLY A 283 -15.06 34.42 -16.97
CA GLY A 283 -15.23 35.71 -16.29
C GLY A 283 -16.53 36.42 -16.67
N GLY A 284 -17.12 37.18 -15.74
CA GLY A 284 -18.34 37.97 -16.00
C GLY A 284 -18.19 39.12 -17.00
N SER A 285 -16.97 39.33 -17.54
CA SER A 285 -16.62 40.33 -18.54
C SER A 285 -15.82 39.78 -19.73
N THR A 286 -15.42 38.50 -19.71
CA THR A 286 -14.71 37.85 -20.83
C THR A 286 -15.73 37.41 -21.89
N PRO A 287 -15.58 37.81 -23.16
CA PRO A 287 -16.44 37.30 -24.23
C PRO A 287 -16.36 35.78 -24.36
N MET A 288 -17.50 35.12 -24.55
CA MET A 288 -17.52 33.69 -24.90
C MET A 288 -16.73 33.48 -26.20
N GLY A 289 -15.58 32.80 -26.11
CA GLY A 289 -14.72 32.50 -27.27
C GLY A 289 -13.22 32.70 -27.05
N THR A 290 -12.79 33.41 -26.00
CA THR A 290 -11.39 33.34 -25.53
C THR A 290 -11.19 32.02 -24.79
N ASN A 291 -10.11 31.27 -25.07
CA ASN A 291 -9.90 29.93 -24.50
C ASN A 291 -9.80 30.00 -22.96
N PRO A 292 -10.74 29.42 -22.19
CA PRO A 292 -10.75 29.58 -20.73
C PRO A 292 -9.59 28.86 -20.02
N GLU A 293 -9.06 27.82 -20.66
CA GLU A 293 -8.15 26.82 -20.08
C GLU A 293 -6.80 27.38 -19.63
N ASP A 294 -6.31 28.43 -20.30
CA ASP A 294 -4.97 29.01 -20.10
C ASP A 294 -4.95 30.06 -18.98
N SER A 295 -6.12 30.44 -18.45
CA SER A 295 -6.30 31.49 -17.44
C SER A 295 -5.87 31.09 -16.03
N SER A 296 -5.79 29.78 -15.77
CA SER A 296 -5.80 29.20 -14.43
C SER A 296 -5.01 27.89 -14.47
N TYR A 297 -3.98 27.74 -13.65
CA TYR A 297 -3.07 26.58 -13.70
C TYR A 297 -2.30 26.36 -12.39
N GLY A 298 -1.67 25.19 -12.23
CA GLY A 298 -0.68 24.93 -11.18
C GLY A 298 -1.23 24.93 -9.75
N ASN A 299 -2.54 24.76 -9.57
CA ASN A 299 -3.16 24.77 -8.24
C ASN A 299 -2.96 23.42 -7.53
N TYR A 300 -2.81 23.49 -6.20
CA TYR A 300 -2.62 22.34 -5.32
C TYR A 300 -3.85 22.16 -4.45
N ILE A 301 -4.56 21.05 -4.62
CA ILE A 301 -5.86 20.77 -3.98
C ILE A 301 -5.71 19.46 -3.20
N PHE A 302 -5.46 19.55 -1.90
CA PHE A 302 -5.03 18.43 -1.07
C PHE A 302 -5.86 18.22 0.19
N ASN A 303 -6.25 16.97 0.47
CA ASN A 303 -6.88 16.58 1.74
C ASN A 303 -8.12 17.44 2.12
N ASN A 304 -8.92 17.86 1.13
CA ASN A 304 -10.19 18.55 1.36
C ASN A 304 -11.34 17.54 1.38
N THR A 305 -12.37 17.82 2.19
CA THR A 305 -13.62 17.05 2.20
C THR A 305 -14.71 17.87 1.52
N VAL A 306 -15.33 17.35 0.47
CA VAL A 306 -16.35 18.04 -0.33
C VAL A 306 -17.60 17.18 -0.47
N SER A 307 -18.77 17.70 -0.10
CA SER A 307 -20.02 16.94 -0.20
C SER A 307 -21.30 17.78 -0.25
N SER A 308 -22.36 17.23 -0.86
CA SER A 308 -23.71 17.78 -0.71
C SER A 308 -24.45 17.20 0.50
N VAL A 309 -25.34 17.99 1.09
CA VAL A 309 -26.37 17.51 2.03
C VAL A 309 -27.68 17.09 1.33
N ARG A 310 -27.74 17.17 -0.01
CA ARG A 310 -28.94 16.89 -0.80
C ARG A 310 -29.15 15.39 -1.01
N GLU A 311 -30.40 14.92 -0.92
CA GLU A 311 -30.75 13.50 -1.12
C GLU A 311 -30.43 13.04 -2.55
N PHE A 312 -30.96 13.72 -3.58
CA PHE A 312 -30.59 13.48 -4.98
C PHE A 312 -29.90 14.73 -5.56
N PRO A 313 -28.55 14.86 -5.51
CA PRO A 313 -27.82 16.00 -6.08
C PRO A 313 -28.21 16.27 -7.55
N SER A 314 -28.39 17.53 -7.96
CA SER A 314 -28.71 17.82 -9.36
C SER A 314 -27.48 17.82 -10.27
N SER A 315 -27.69 17.86 -11.59
CA SER A 315 -26.63 18.06 -12.59
C SER A 315 -25.79 19.35 -12.44
N PHE A 316 -26.13 20.22 -11.48
CA PHE A 316 -25.36 21.41 -11.08
C PHE A 316 -24.57 21.25 -9.77
N CYS A 317 -24.52 20.04 -9.18
CA CYS A 317 -23.74 19.75 -7.99
C CYS A 317 -22.43 19.03 -8.35
N TYR A 318 -21.39 19.81 -8.65
CA TYR A 318 -20.02 19.33 -8.83
C TYR A 318 -19.27 19.39 -7.50
N GLY A 319 -18.55 18.34 -7.13
CA GLY A 319 -17.64 18.34 -5.98
C GLY A 319 -16.42 19.25 -6.24
N ILE A 320 -15.53 18.80 -7.12
CA ILE A 320 -14.35 19.56 -7.58
C ILE A 320 -14.43 19.71 -9.11
N GLN A 321 -14.47 20.93 -9.62
CA GLN A 321 -14.44 21.25 -11.05
C GLN A 321 -13.21 22.07 -11.40
N LEU A 322 -12.48 21.62 -12.42
CA LEU A 322 -11.24 22.21 -12.92
C LEU A 322 -11.35 22.51 -14.42
N MET A 323 -11.74 23.74 -14.75
CA MET A 323 -11.59 24.29 -16.12
C MET A 323 -10.21 24.94 -16.30
N CYS A 324 -9.16 24.29 -15.79
CA CYS A 324 -7.82 24.83 -15.59
C CYS A 324 -6.77 23.73 -15.81
N LYS A 325 -5.57 24.11 -16.26
CA LYS A 325 -4.51 23.16 -16.67
C LYS A 325 -3.56 22.79 -15.53
N ASP A 326 -2.93 21.63 -15.63
CA ASP A 326 -1.72 21.27 -14.86
C ASP A 326 -1.87 21.42 -13.33
N ASN A 327 -3.01 21.01 -12.75
CA ASN A 327 -3.26 21.06 -11.30
C ASN A 327 -3.03 19.68 -10.65
N LEU A 328 -2.74 19.69 -9.35
CA LEU A 328 -2.58 18.49 -8.51
C LEU A 328 -3.78 18.35 -7.58
N VAL A 329 -4.54 17.27 -7.74
CA VAL A 329 -5.73 16.93 -6.95
C VAL A 329 -5.45 15.66 -6.16
N LEU A 330 -5.03 15.83 -4.91
CA LEU A 330 -4.38 14.79 -4.12
C LEU A 330 -5.18 14.45 -2.85
N ASN A 331 -5.48 13.18 -2.62
CA ASN A 331 -6.01 12.67 -1.35
C ASN A 331 -7.26 13.41 -0.82
N ASN A 332 -8.12 13.96 -1.68
CA ASN A 332 -9.37 14.60 -1.27
C ASN A 332 -10.47 13.55 -1.08
N THR A 333 -11.45 13.85 -0.23
CA THR A 333 -12.65 13.03 -0.05
C THR A 333 -13.84 13.76 -0.69
N VAL A 334 -14.47 13.18 -1.72
CA VAL A 334 -15.59 13.80 -2.44
C VAL A 334 -16.79 12.85 -2.46
N TYR A 335 -17.93 13.26 -1.89
CA TYR A 335 -19.06 12.34 -1.76
C TYR A 335 -20.45 12.98 -1.79
N ASN A 336 -21.47 12.19 -2.17
CA ASN A 336 -22.85 12.66 -2.30
C ASN A 336 -22.96 13.89 -3.22
N THR A 337 -22.43 13.78 -4.45
CA THR A 337 -22.51 14.80 -5.50
C THR A 337 -22.85 14.16 -6.86
N PHE A 338 -23.30 14.96 -7.82
CA PHE A 338 -23.65 14.47 -9.17
C PHE A 338 -22.43 14.33 -10.09
N ARG A 339 -21.37 15.09 -9.81
CA ARG A 339 -20.02 14.82 -10.32
C ARG A 339 -19.02 14.90 -9.18
N GLY A 340 -18.10 13.95 -9.12
CA GLY A 340 -17.02 13.91 -8.12
C GLY A 340 -15.94 14.95 -8.44
N ILE A 341 -14.90 14.52 -9.14
CA ILE A 341 -13.80 15.35 -9.63
C ILE A 341 -13.88 15.44 -11.16
N SER A 342 -13.95 16.65 -11.70
CA SER A 342 -14.16 16.91 -13.13
C SER A 342 -13.14 17.90 -13.65
N ALA A 343 -12.15 17.41 -14.40
CA ALA A 343 -11.07 18.17 -15.01
C ALA A 343 -11.25 18.28 -16.53
N THR A 344 -11.77 19.43 -16.97
CA THR A 344 -12.15 19.70 -18.36
C THR A 344 -11.06 20.43 -19.15
N ALA A 345 -9.85 20.54 -18.60
CA ALA A 345 -8.65 21.03 -19.28
C ALA A 345 -7.45 20.09 -19.03
N SER A 346 -6.40 20.19 -19.83
CA SER A 346 -5.33 19.18 -19.92
C SER A 346 -4.36 19.14 -18.72
N GLY A 347 -3.62 18.03 -18.59
CA GLY A 347 -2.45 17.94 -17.70
C GLY A 347 -2.74 17.73 -16.22
N ASN A 348 -4.01 17.59 -15.85
CA ASN A 348 -4.42 17.43 -14.46
C ASN A 348 -4.05 16.05 -13.90
N GLN A 349 -3.55 16.04 -12.66
CA GLN A 349 -3.20 14.82 -11.93
C GLN A 349 -4.19 14.63 -10.78
N ILE A 350 -4.93 13.52 -10.79
CA ILE A 350 -5.97 13.16 -9.84
C ILE A 350 -5.51 11.87 -9.14
N ILE A 351 -4.91 12.01 -7.95
CA ILE A 351 -4.18 10.91 -7.30
C ILE A 351 -4.66 10.68 -5.86
N GLY A 352 -4.90 9.42 -5.48
CA GLY A 352 -5.15 9.01 -4.09
C GLY A 352 -6.47 9.50 -3.48
N ASN A 353 -7.38 10.07 -4.28
CA ASN A 353 -8.66 10.62 -3.80
C ASN A 353 -9.65 9.49 -3.46
N ILE A 354 -10.50 9.74 -2.46
CA ILE A 354 -11.60 8.87 -2.06
C ILE A 354 -12.91 9.48 -2.57
N ILE A 355 -13.62 8.79 -3.45
CA ILE A 355 -14.79 9.36 -4.15
C ILE A 355 -15.96 8.38 -4.06
N HIS A 356 -17.02 8.70 -3.33
CA HIS A 356 -18.07 7.71 -3.08
C HIS A 356 -19.48 8.29 -3.06
N ASN A 357 -20.50 7.45 -3.22
CA ASN A 357 -21.90 7.91 -3.29
C ASN A 357 -22.06 9.03 -4.34
N ILE A 358 -21.56 8.81 -5.57
CA ILE A 358 -21.73 9.74 -6.70
C ILE A 358 -22.98 9.31 -7.46
N HIS A 359 -24.05 10.10 -7.35
CA HIS A 359 -25.40 9.78 -7.81
C HIS A 359 -26.25 11.05 -7.94
N GLY A 360 -27.54 10.89 -8.24
CA GLY A 360 -28.51 11.97 -8.18
C GLY A 360 -29.43 12.04 -9.40
N ALA A 361 -29.76 13.24 -9.85
CA ALA A 361 -30.74 13.46 -10.91
C ALA A 361 -30.42 14.67 -11.80
N TYR A 362 -31.02 14.79 -12.98
CA TYR A 362 -30.69 15.89 -13.89
C TYR A 362 -31.21 17.25 -13.42
N TYR A 363 -32.25 17.29 -12.58
CA TYR A 363 -32.94 18.53 -12.18
C TYR A 363 -33.09 18.70 -10.66
N SER A 364 -32.97 19.95 -10.21
CA SER A 364 -33.01 20.44 -8.83
C SER A 364 -34.31 20.18 -8.04
N GLN A 365 -35.29 19.46 -8.59
CA GLN A 365 -36.56 19.10 -7.93
C GLN A 365 -36.99 17.66 -8.23
N ALA A 366 -36.08 16.80 -8.68
CA ALA A 366 -36.35 15.37 -8.83
C ALA A 366 -36.64 14.71 -7.47
N THR A 367 -37.60 13.78 -7.47
CA THR A 367 -38.01 12.95 -6.33
C THR A 367 -37.53 11.50 -6.46
N GLU A 368 -36.78 11.21 -7.52
CA GLU A 368 -36.31 9.88 -7.91
C GLU A 368 -34.89 10.04 -8.47
N GLU A 369 -34.06 9.03 -8.25
CA GLU A 369 -32.69 8.95 -8.75
C GLU A 369 -32.67 8.64 -10.25
N GLN A 370 -31.69 9.17 -10.98
CA GLN A 370 -31.56 9.03 -12.44
C GLN A 370 -30.15 8.65 -12.90
N GLY A 371 -29.22 8.46 -11.95
CA GLY A 371 -27.79 8.28 -12.17
C GLY A 371 -27.04 9.60 -12.34
N ALA A 372 -25.78 9.61 -11.90
CA ALA A 372 -24.79 10.66 -12.08
C ALA A 372 -24.03 10.54 -13.41
N ASP A 373 -23.21 11.55 -13.72
CA ASP A 373 -22.34 11.58 -14.89
C ASP A 373 -20.97 10.91 -14.62
N PHE A 374 -20.17 11.40 -13.66
CA PHE A 374 -18.82 10.88 -13.42
C PHE A 374 -18.33 11.04 -11.97
N ALA A 375 -17.63 10.02 -11.43
CA ALA A 375 -16.83 10.18 -10.22
C ALA A 375 -15.47 10.84 -10.54
N ILE A 376 -14.80 10.43 -11.61
CA ILE A 376 -13.65 11.12 -12.20
C ILE A 376 -13.90 11.35 -13.70
N TYR A 377 -13.91 12.60 -14.13
CA TYR A 377 -13.79 12.99 -15.54
C TYR A 377 -12.48 13.74 -15.73
N ALA A 378 -11.64 13.33 -16.68
CA ALA A 378 -10.38 14.00 -17.01
C ALA A 378 -10.14 14.01 -18.52
N VAL A 379 -9.71 15.14 -19.08
CA VAL A 379 -9.44 15.26 -20.53
C VAL A 379 -8.00 14.85 -20.89
N SER A 380 -7.39 15.50 -21.88
CA SER A 380 -6.11 15.05 -22.47
C SER A 380 -4.90 15.21 -21.53
N ASN A 381 -3.92 14.32 -21.68
CA ASN A 381 -2.64 14.33 -20.96
C ASN A 381 -2.80 14.20 -19.43
N SER A 382 -3.83 13.48 -18.94
CA SER A 382 -4.16 13.42 -17.51
C SER A 382 -3.59 12.16 -16.83
N ILE A 383 -3.36 12.24 -15.52
CA ILE A 383 -2.99 11.09 -14.69
C ILE A 383 -4.10 10.85 -13.68
N VAL A 384 -4.70 9.65 -13.69
CA VAL A 384 -5.72 9.22 -12.73
C VAL A 384 -5.17 7.98 -12.01
N LYS A 385 -4.69 8.14 -10.77
CA LYS A 385 -3.87 7.11 -10.12
C LYS A 385 -4.20 6.86 -8.64
N ASP A 386 -4.14 5.61 -8.19
CA ASP A 386 -4.34 5.19 -6.79
C ASP A 386 -5.67 5.67 -6.14
N ASN A 387 -6.68 6.10 -6.91
CA ASN A 387 -7.94 6.59 -6.35
C ASN A 387 -8.85 5.42 -5.93
N ILE A 388 -9.69 5.66 -4.92
CA ILE A 388 -10.67 4.68 -4.41
C ILE A 388 -12.08 5.22 -4.67
N ILE A 389 -12.88 4.49 -5.45
CA ILE A 389 -14.23 4.86 -5.86
C ILE A 389 -15.22 3.78 -5.40
N TYR A 390 -16.33 4.15 -4.75
CA TYR A 390 -17.34 3.16 -4.32
C TYR A 390 -18.76 3.69 -4.12
N ASP A 391 -19.75 2.79 -4.12
CA ASP A 391 -21.18 3.06 -3.88
C ASP A 391 -21.79 4.12 -4.83
N CYS A 392 -21.35 4.16 -6.09
CA CYS A 392 -21.77 5.18 -7.06
C CYS A 392 -22.74 4.62 -8.11
N ASN A 393 -23.63 5.46 -8.65
CA ASN A 393 -24.57 5.09 -9.71
C ASN A 393 -24.44 6.01 -10.93
N PHE A 394 -23.94 5.48 -12.04
CA PHE A 394 -23.73 6.19 -13.30
C PHE A 394 -24.68 5.67 -14.37
N LYS A 395 -25.31 6.59 -15.10
CA LYS A 395 -26.30 6.23 -16.11
C LYS A 395 -25.66 5.71 -17.41
N VAL A 396 -25.77 4.40 -17.65
CA VAL A 396 -25.32 3.77 -18.90
C VAL A 396 -26.05 4.39 -20.11
N GLY A 397 -25.26 4.85 -21.08
CA GLY A 397 -25.71 5.28 -22.41
C GLY A 397 -25.36 4.23 -23.47
N SER A 398 -25.58 4.56 -24.74
CA SER A 398 -25.25 3.66 -25.88
C SER A 398 -24.16 4.22 -26.81
N ASP A 399 -23.52 5.32 -26.42
CA ASP A 399 -22.56 6.08 -27.24
C ASP A 399 -21.63 6.94 -26.37
N ASP A 400 -20.97 7.94 -26.98
CA ASP A 400 -20.09 8.90 -26.32
C ASP A 400 -20.72 9.67 -25.14
N SER A 401 -22.06 9.69 -24.99
CA SER A 401 -22.77 10.31 -23.85
C SER A 401 -22.76 9.47 -22.56
N THR A 402 -22.19 8.27 -22.59
CA THR A 402 -22.20 7.32 -21.46
C THR A 402 -21.42 7.82 -20.24
N ALA A 403 -22.08 7.77 -19.08
CA ALA A 403 -21.56 8.09 -17.75
C ALA A 403 -20.63 6.97 -17.21
N ALA A 404 -19.65 7.30 -16.37
CA ALA A 404 -18.65 6.33 -15.87
C ALA A 404 -17.99 6.71 -14.54
N ALA A 405 -17.49 5.72 -13.78
CA ALA A 405 -16.69 5.97 -12.59
C ALA A 405 -15.39 6.72 -12.92
N ILE A 406 -14.69 6.33 -13.98
CA ILE A 406 -13.56 7.06 -14.55
C ILE A 406 -13.77 7.25 -16.06
N SER A 407 -13.56 8.47 -16.56
CA SER A 407 -13.52 8.77 -17.99
C SER A 407 -12.27 9.59 -18.31
N VAL A 408 -11.46 9.13 -19.29
CA VAL A 408 -10.18 9.76 -19.65
C VAL A 408 -10.05 10.10 -21.14
N GLY A 409 -9.57 11.30 -21.43
CA GLY A 409 -9.15 11.72 -22.77
C GLY A 409 -7.76 11.22 -23.17
N LYS A 410 -7.35 11.49 -24.42
CA LYS A 410 -6.10 11.01 -25.05
C LYS A 410 -4.82 11.29 -24.25
N ASN A 411 -3.76 10.52 -24.50
CA ASN A 411 -2.44 10.64 -23.84
C ASN A 411 -2.48 10.50 -22.31
N SER A 412 -3.45 9.76 -21.76
CA SER A 412 -3.69 9.71 -20.30
C SER A 412 -3.38 8.33 -19.73
N THR A 413 -3.11 8.28 -18.42
CA THR A 413 -2.89 7.03 -17.68
C THR A 413 -3.92 6.88 -16.57
N VAL A 414 -4.58 5.72 -16.52
CA VAL A 414 -5.49 5.27 -15.46
C VAL A 414 -4.84 4.08 -14.78
N SER A 415 -4.26 4.27 -13.59
CA SER A 415 -3.43 3.23 -12.95
C SER A 415 -3.73 2.99 -11.47
N ASN A 416 -3.71 1.73 -11.03
CA ASN A 416 -3.90 1.33 -9.62
C ASN A 416 -5.22 1.80 -8.96
N ASN A 417 -6.22 2.24 -9.71
CA ASN A 417 -7.48 2.72 -9.13
C ASN A 417 -8.35 1.53 -8.69
N THR A 418 -9.07 1.69 -7.60
CA THR A 418 -10.04 0.71 -7.09
C THR A 418 -11.45 1.26 -7.27
N ILE A 419 -12.36 0.48 -7.85
CA ILE A 419 -13.76 0.82 -8.10
C ILE A 419 -14.61 -0.34 -7.56
N ASN A 420 -15.46 -0.12 -6.55
CA ASN A 420 -16.23 -1.19 -5.89
C ASN A 420 -17.73 -0.84 -5.76
N ASN A 421 -18.63 -1.82 -5.91
CA ASN A 421 -20.07 -1.63 -5.70
C ASN A 421 -20.64 -0.40 -6.46
N CYS A 422 -20.16 -0.17 -7.68
CA CYS A 422 -20.70 0.84 -8.58
C CYS A 422 -21.75 0.24 -9.53
N ILE A 423 -22.63 1.09 -10.04
CA ILE A 423 -23.52 0.81 -11.17
C ILE A 423 -23.10 1.73 -12.32
N GLY A 424 -23.02 1.24 -13.55
CA GLY A 424 -22.71 2.04 -14.73
C GLY A 424 -21.55 1.50 -15.56
N VAL A 425 -20.61 2.38 -15.94
CA VAL A 425 -19.34 2.00 -16.59
C VAL A 425 -18.17 2.24 -15.64
N GLY A 426 -17.21 1.33 -15.57
CA GLY A 426 -16.03 1.45 -14.70
C GLY A 426 -15.04 2.45 -15.26
N ILE A 427 -14.38 2.11 -16.38
CA ILE A 427 -13.43 2.98 -17.07
C ILE A 427 -13.88 3.19 -18.53
N LYS A 428 -14.24 4.42 -18.87
CA LYS A 428 -14.49 4.87 -20.26
C LYS A 428 -13.18 5.39 -20.87
N VAL A 429 -12.76 4.76 -21.95
CA VAL A 429 -11.59 5.17 -22.75
C VAL A 429 -12.06 6.15 -23.82
N ASP A 430 -11.90 7.45 -23.56
CA ASP A 430 -12.50 8.52 -24.38
C ASP A 430 -11.50 9.21 -25.36
N GLY A 431 -10.28 8.67 -25.49
CA GLY A 431 -9.30 9.13 -26.47
C GLY A 431 -8.30 8.04 -26.86
N ASN A 432 -7.30 8.44 -27.66
CA ASN A 432 -6.26 7.56 -28.21
C ASN A 432 -4.97 7.67 -27.36
N ASN A 433 -4.08 6.69 -27.46
CA ASN A 433 -2.84 6.62 -26.65
C ASN A 433 -3.17 6.69 -25.14
N ILE A 434 -3.85 5.67 -24.62
CA ILE A 434 -4.30 5.60 -23.22
C ILE A 434 -3.86 4.29 -22.59
N ASN A 435 -3.25 4.39 -21.40
CA ASN A 435 -2.79 3.26 -20.60
C ASN A 435 -3.75 3.05 -19.43
N VAL A 436 -4.41 1.88 -19.38
CA VAL A 436 -5.30 1.44 -18.30
C VAL A 436 -4.63 0.24 -17.62
N THR A 437 -3.99 0.46 -16.48
CA THR A 437 -3.07 -0.52 -15.88
C THR A 437 -3.32 -0.82 -14.39
N ASN A 438 -3.26 -2.09 -13.99
CA ASN A 438 -3.35 -2.52 -12.58
C ASN A 438 -4.60 -2.02 -11.80
N ASN A 439 -5.70 -1.67 -12.48
CA ASN A 439 -6.93 -1.22 -11.80
C ASN A 439 -7.75 -2.42 -11.31
N SER A 440 -8.46 -2.26 -10.19
CA SER A 440 -9.35 -3.26 -9.60
C SER A 440 -10.79 -2.77 -9.65
N LEU A 441 -11.66 -3.45 -10.39
CA LEU A 441 -13.06 -3.07 -10.62
C LEU A 441 -14.01 -4.17 -10.14
N ASN A 442 -15.04 -3.81 -9.39
CA ASN A 442 -16.27 -4.56 -9.16
C ASN A 442 -17.47 -3.63 -9.43
N ILE A 443 -18.32 -3.98 -10.41
CA ILE A 443 -19.35 -3.09 -10.95
C ILE A 443 -20.56 -3.86 -11.52
N SER A 444 -21.76 -3.28 -11.46
CA SER A 444 -22.88 -3.66 -12.35
C SER A 444 -22.88 -2.77 -13.60
N GLY A 445 -22.81 -3.38 -14.78
CA GLY A 445 -22.57 -2.70 -16.06
C GLY A 445 -21.11 -2.82 -16.55
N TYR A 446 -20.74 -2.06 -17.58
CA TYR A 446 -19.52 -2.32 -18.36
C TYR A 446 -18.24 -2.08 -17.53
N GLY A 447 -17.32 -3.05 -17.48
CA GLY A 447 -16.05 -2.90 -16.75
C GLY A 447 -15.14 -1.83 -17.37
N ILE A 448 -14.52 -2.13 -18.51
CA ILE A 448 -13.85 -1.16 -19.39
C ILE A 448 -14.63 -1.01 -20.69
N HIS A 449 -14.83 0.22 -21.13
CA HIS A 449 -15.53 0.54 -22.38
C HIS A 449 -14.69 1.40 -23.32
N VAL A 450 -14.45 0.89 -24.53
CA VAL A 450 -13.77 1.56 -25.65
C VAL A 450 -14.77 1.69 -26.80
N PHE A 451 -15.10 2.91 -27.21
CA PHE A 451 -16.13 3.18 -28.23
C PHE A 451 -15.63 4.09 -29.35
N GLY A 452 -16.04 3.82 -30.59
CA GLY A 452 -15.81 4.74 -31.72
C GLY A 452 -14.46 4.56 -32.39
N THR A 453 -13.61 5.60 -32.42
CA THR A 453 -12.35 5.62 -33.21
C THR A 453 -11.10 5.71 -32.33
N LYS A 454 -11.11 5.08 -31.16
CA LYS A 454 -9.98 5.12 -30.22
C LYS A 454 -8.90 4.13 -30.67
N SER A 455 -7.63 4.54 -30.60
CA SER A 455 -6.47 3.74 -31.00
C SER A 455 -5.33 3.81 -30.00
N ASP A 456 -4.36 2.90 -30.10
CA ASP A 456 -3.16 2.87 -29.29
C ASP A 456 -3.50 2.71 -27.79
N ILE A 457 -4.39 1.75 -27.49
CA ILE A 457 -4.92 1.55 -26.13
C ILE A 457 -4.22 0.35 -25.49
N TYR A 458 -3.64 0.55 -24.31
CA TYR A 458 -3.03 -0.52 -23.51
C TYR A 458 -3.91 -0.81 -22.31
N ILE A 459 -4.48 -2.01 -22.25
CA ILE A 459 -5.27 -2.54 -21.13
C ILE A 459 -4.44 -3.65 -20.50
N GLU A 460 -3.76 -3.37 -19.39
CA GLU A 460 -2.77 -4.30 -18.81
C GLU A 460 -2.97 -4.60 -17.32
N SER A 461 -2.90 -5.89 -16.94
CA SER A 461 -2.88 -6.36 -15.55
C SER A 461 -4.04 -5.87 -14.66
N ASN A 462 -5.17 -5.49 -15.25
CA ASN A 462 -6.37 -5.08 -14.50
C ASN A 462 -7.14 -6.32 -14.00
N VAL A 463 -7.84 -6.17 -12.87
CA VAL A 463 -8.78 -7.15 -12.33
C VAL A 463 -10.18 -6.54 -12.42
N ILE A 464 -11.10 -7.18 -13.13
CA ILE A 464 -12.36 -6.55 -13.56
C ILE A 464 -13.52 -7.52 -13.42
N ASP A 465 -14.40 -7.24 -12.47
CA ASP A 465 -15.59 -8.02 -12.15
C ASP A 465 -16.84 -7.22 -12.52
N SER A 466 -17.55 -7.67 -13.56
CA SER A 466 -18.81 -7.07 -14.03
C SER A 466 -19.95 -8.03 -13.70
N ASN A 467 -20.78 -7.67 -12.72
CA ASN A 467 -21.77 -8.57 -12.14
C ASN A 467 -22.78 -9.10 -13.17
N ASP A 468 -23.13 -8.31 -14.19
CA ASP A 468 -24.28 -8.52 -15.09
C ASP A 468 -24.05 -8.18 -16.58
N ASP A 469 -23.00 -7.44 -16.95
CA ASP A 469 -22.65 -7.10 -18.35
C ASP A 469 -21.19 -7.50 -18.66
N SER A 470 -20.61 -7.10 -19.79
CA SER A 470 -19.24 -7.44 -20.17
C SER A 470 -18.20 -6.67 -19.35
N ALA A 471 -17.19 -7.38 -18.85
CA ALA A 471 -16.02 -6.81 -18.16
C ALA A 471 -15.13 -5.97 -19.10
N LEU A 472 -15.12 -6.27 -20.40
CA LEU A 472 -14.52 -5.42 -21.44
C LEU A 472 -15.44 -5.31 -22.65
N ARG A 473 -15.66 -4.09 -23.14
CA ARG A 473 -16.41 -3.80 -24.37
C ARG A 473 -15.59 -2.93 -25.33
N ILE A 474 -15.29 -3.46 -26.51
CA ILE A 474 -14.67 -2.74 -27.63
C ILE A 474 -15.72 -2.64 -28.75
N VAL A 475 -16.24 -1.43 -28.98
CA VAL A 475 -17.48 -1.19 -29.74
C VAL A 475 -17.26 -0.15 -30.84
N LYS A 476 -17.78 -0.39 -32.04
CA LYS A 476 -17.66 0.54 -33.18
C LYS A 476 -18.82 1.53 -33.26
N GLN A 477 -18.52 2.76 -33.63
CA GLN A 477 -19.52 3.78 -33.93
C GLN A 477 -20.11 3.59 -35.35
N SER A 478 -19.34 3.03 -36.29
CA SER A 478 -19.81 2.74 -37.65
C SER A 478 -18.94 1.69 -38.36
N LYS A 479 -19.32 1.31 -39.58
CA LYS A 479 -18.52 0.44 -40.48
C LYS A 479 -17.17 1.03 -40.92
N THR A 480 -16.92 2.32 -40.66
CA THR A 480 -15.65 3.02 -40.91
C THR A 480 -15.03 3.63 -39.66
N ASN A 481 -15.77 3.60 -38.54
CA ASN A 481 -15.41 4.27 -37.30
C ASN A 481 -15.40 3.20 -36.19
N PHE A 482 -14.30 2.45 -36.12
CA PHE A 482 -14.09 1.34 -35.19
C PHE A 482 -12.77 1.51 -34.42
N PRO A 483 -12.63 0.95 -33.21
CA PRO A 483 -11.36 0.95 -32.49
C PRO A 483 -10.32 0.05 -33.19
N HIS A 484 -9.04 0.36 -33.02
CA HIS A 484 -7.93 -0.40 -33.59
C HIS A 484 -6.65 -0.25 -32.76
N ASP A 485 -5.68 -1.16 -32.96
CA ASP A 485 -4.38 -1.13 -32.25
C ASP A 485 -4.57 -1.11 -30.72
N ILE A 486 -5.22 -2.16 -30.20
CA ILE A 486 -5.55 -2.32 -28.78
C ILE A 486 -4.84 -3.55 -28.23
N PHE A 487 -4.04 -3.33 -27.20
CA PHE A 487 -3.27 -4.35 -26.50
C PHE A 487 -4.00 -4.73 -25.20
N ILE A 488 -4.31 -6.01 -25.03
CA ILE A 488 -5.06 -6.54 -23.89
C ILE A 488 -4.16 -7.59 -23.22
N ILE A 489 -3.44 -7.22 -22.15
CA ILE A 489 -2.31 -8.00 -21.64
C ILE A 489 -2.49 -8.35 -20.14
N ASN A 490 -2.28 -9.62 -19.75
CA ASN A 490 -2.23 -10.06 -18.34
C ASN A 490 -3.49 -9.75 -17.48
N ASN A 491 -4.63 -9.38 -18.06
CA ASN A 491 -5.82 -8.97 -17.30
C ASN A 491 -6.60 -10.18 -16.76
N THR A 492 -7.41 -9.94 -15.72
CA THR A 492 -8.31 -10.93 -15.11
C THR A 492 -9.75 -10.42 -15.18
N PHE A 493 -10.59 -11.01 -16.04
CA PHE A 493 -11.96 -10.57 -16.30
C PHE A 493 -12.99 -11.57 -15.73
N TYR A 494 -13.96 -11.10 -14.94
CA TYR A 494 -15.10 -11.87 -14.44
C TYR A 494 -16.41 -11.25 -14.92
N SER A 495 -17.37 -12.08 -15.34
CA SER A 495 -18.75 -11.65 -15.56
C SER A 495 -19.75 -12.79 -15.54
N THR A 496 -21.00 -12.51 -15.14
CA THR A 496 -22.12 -13.46 -15.28
C THR A 496 -23.01 -13.23 -16.52
N SER A 497 -22.60 -12.31 -17.41
CA SER A 497 -23.42 -11.87 -18.54
C SER A 497 -23.52 -12.87 -19.70
N ASN A 498 -24.71 -12.93 -20.30
CA ASN A 498 -24.98 -13.74 -21.49
C ASN A 498 -24.47 -13.08 -22.80
N GLU A 499 -24.11 -11.79 -22.78
CA GLU A 499 -23.50 -11.08 -23.92
C GLU A 499 -21.98 -11.39 -24.07
N GLY A 500 -21.41 -12.15 -23.12
CA GLY A 500 -19.99 -12.51 -23.06
C GLY A 500 -19.18 -11.62 -22.12
N VAL A 501 -18.15 -12.21 -21.50
CA VAL A 501 -17.27 -11.50 -20.53
C VAL A 501 -16.44 -10.41 -21.22
N VAL A 502 -15.98 -10.69 -22.44
CA VAL A 502 -15.24 -9.75 -23.29
C VAL A 502 -15.99 -9.64 -24.62
N TYR A 503 -16.51 -8.45 -24.92
CA TYR A 503 -17.27 -8.14 -26.13
C TYR A 503 -16.43 -7.29 -27.08
N ILE A 504 -16.26 -7.75 -28.32
CA ILE A 504 -15.48 -7.06 -29.36
C ILE A 504 -16.28 -7.04 -30.66
N ASP A 505 -16.51 -5.86 -31.20
CA ASP A 505 -17.24 -5.65 -32.45
C ASP A 505 -16.51 -6.22 -33.68
N ASP A 506 -17.26 -6.79 -34.64
CA ASP A 506 -16.65 -7.35 -35.86
C ASP A 506 -15.96 -6.26 -36.71
N GLY A 507 -14.79 -6.58 -37.26
CA GLY A 507 -14.04 -5.70 -38.14
C GLY A 507 -13.08 -4.71 -37.45
N CYS A 508 -12.96 -4.71 -36.12
CA CYS A 508 -11.91 -3.97 -35.40
C CYS A 508 -10.53 -4.63 -35.65
N PRO A 509 -9.56 -3.98 -36.31
CA PRO A 509 -8.26 -4.57 -36.62
C PRO A 509 -7.25 -4.39 -35.48
N ASN A 510 -6.21 -5.22 -35.48
CA ASN A 510 -5.07 -5.14 -34.54
C ASN A 510 -5.49 -5.12 -33.05
N ILE A 511 -6.47 -5.95 -32.69
CA ILE A 511 -6.74 -6.27 -31.29
C ILE A 511 -5.82 -7.43 -30.90
N ILE A 512 -4.95 -7.20 -29.92
CA ILE A 512 -3.83 -8.08 -29.56
C ILE A 512 -4.01 -8.52 -28.09
N PRO A 513 -4.68 -9.66 -27.84
CA PRO A 513 -4.74 -10.26 -26.52
C PRO A 513 -3.45 -11.03 -26.20
N THR A 514 -3.05 -11.07 -24.94
CA THR A 514 -1.92 -11.87 -24.44
C THR A 514 -2.14 -12.21 -22.96
N ASN A 515 -2.06 -13.48 -22.59
CA ASN A 515 -2.07 -13.97 -21.19
C ASN A 515 -3.25 -13.48 -20.30
N ASN A 516 -4.43 -13.23 -20.88
CA ASN A 516 -5.59 -12.82 -20.08
C ASN A 516 -6.35 -14.03 -19.52
N ILE A 517 -6.91 -13.87 -18.31
CA ILE A 517 -7.76 -14.87 -17.65
C ILE A 517 -9.22 -14.39 -17.72
N ILE A 518 -10.15 -15.28 -18.10
CA ILE A 518 -11.56 -14.96 -18.33
C ILE A 518 -12.45 -15.95 -17.55
N TYR A 519 -13.39 -15.42 -16.76
CA TYR A 519 -14.32 -16.16 -15.90
C TYR A 519 -15.77 -15.77 -16.26
N GLY A 520 -16.60 -16.73 -16.67
CA GLY A 520 -18.02 -16.45 -16.92
C GLY A 520 -18.84 -17.62 -17.48
N PRO A 521 -20.11 -17.38 -17.85
CA PRO A 521 -21.00 -18.41 -18.38
C PRO A 521 -20.55 -18.88 -19.77
N SER A 522 -20.75 -20.16 -20.06
CA SER A 522 -20.16 -20.83 -21.22
C SER A 522 -20.78 -20.43 -22.56
N GLY A 523 -20.06 -19.62 -23.34
CA GLY A 523 -20.28 -19.34 -24.77
C GLY A 523 -19.05 -18.67 -25.38
N THR A 524 -18.50 -19.24 -26.47
CA THR A 524 -17.13 -18.94 -26.98
C THR A 524 -17.17 -18.21 -28.34
N PRO A 525 -16.06 -17.55 -28.76
CA PRO A 525 -14.84 -18.22 -29.26
C PRO A 525 -13.57 -18.01 -28.43
N GLU A 526 -12.53 -18.79 -28.73
CA GLU A 526 -11.17 -18.75 -28.12
C GLU A 526 -10.24 -17.74 -28.79
N ILE A 527 -9.12 -17.38 -28.11
CA ILE A 527 -7.84 -17.02 -28.78
C ILE A 527 -6.67 -17.73 -28.05
N ASP A 528 -6.21 -18.81 -28.69
CA ASP A 528 -4.98 -19.63 -28.56
C ASP A 528 -4.47 -20.21 -27.22
N ASP A 529 -4.39 -21.56 -27.23
CA ASP A 529 -3.35 -22.44 -26.70
C ASP A 529 -2.84 -22.25 -25.25
N ASN A 530 -3.77 -22.22 -24.29
CA ASN A 530 -3.76 -23.02 -23.04
C ASN A 530 -5.07 -22.76 -22.28
N THR A 531 -5.84 -23.80 -21.92
CA THR A 531 -7.19 -23.57 -21.38
C THR A 531 -7.17 -23.35 -19.86
N THR A 532 -7.99 -22.40 -19.39
CA THR A 532 -8.10 -22.10 -17.95
C THR A 532 -9.39 -22.67 -17.36
N HIS A 533 -9.26 -23.58 -16.39
CA HIS A 533 -10.38 -24.26 -15.74
C HIS A 533 -10.61 -23.70 -14.34
N ILE A 534 -11.78 -23.11 -14.13
CA ILE A 534 -12.15 -22.49 -12.85
C ILE A 534 -12.98 -23.48 -12.05
N ILE A 535 -12.40 -23.94 -10.94
CA ILE A 535 -12.96 -25.03 -10.14
C ILE A 535 -13.38 -24.50 -8.76
N ASN A 536 -14.57 -24.88 -8.33
CA ASN A 536 -15.15 -24.64 -7.00
C ASN A 536 -15.82 -25.93 -6.47
N GLU A 537 -16.28 -25.91 -5.22
CA GLU A 537 -16.88 -27.07 -4.56
C GLU A 537 -18.02 -27.73 -5.37
N ASN A 538 -18.82 -26.93 -6.09
CA ASN A 538 -20.01 -27.41 -6.82
C ASN A 538 -19.66 -28.06 -8.17
N ASN A 539 -18.63 -27.57 -8.87
CA ASN A 539 -18.23 -28.09 -10.19
C ASN A 539 -17.01 -29.03 -10.15
N PHE A 540 -16.43 -29.30 -8.98
CA PHE A 540 -15.21 -30.09 -8.79
C PHE A 540 -15.19 -31.41 -9.59
N TYR A 541 -16.27 -32.20 -9.52
CA TYR A 541 -16.38 -33.48 -10.21
C TYR A 541 -16.65 -33.38 -11.73
N SER A 542 -16.76 -32.18 -12.29
CA SER A 542 -16.73 -31.93 -13.74
C SER A 542 -15.31 -31.93 -14.30
N TYR A 543 -14.28 -31.90 -13.44
CA TYR A 543 -12.86 -31.88 -13.82
C TYR A 543 -12.05 -33.01 -13.16
N PHE A 544 -12.44 -33.41 -11.94
CA PHE A 544 -11.85 -34.53 -11.22
C PHE A 544 -12.75 -35.77 -11.23
N SER A 545 -12.13 -36.95 -11.32
CA SER A 545 -12.81 -38.22 -11.10
C SER A 545 -13.20 -38.38 -9.61
N LYS A 546 -14.11 -39.32 -9.32
CA LYS A 546 -14.41 -39.74 -7.93
C LYS A 546 -13.22 -40.42 -7.22
N THR A 547 -12.11 -40.65 -7.91
CA THR A 547 -10.85 -41.18 -7.35
C THR A 547 -9.74 -40.13 -7.34
N GLY A 548 -10.06 -38.85 -7.57
CA GLY A 548 -9.16 -37.72 -7.40
C GLY A 548 -8.19 -37.43 -8.54
N SER A 549 -8.28 -38.11 -9.69
CA SER A 549 -7.45 -37.82 -10.87
C SER A 549 -8.14 -36.81 -11.81
N PHE A 550 -7.40 -36.08 -12.64
CA PHE A 550 -8.03 -35.30 -13.71
C PHE A 550 -8.81 -36.21 -14.68
N ASN A 551 -9.92 -35.69 -15.21
CA ASN A 551 -10.67 -36.32 -16.30
C ASN A 551 -10.19 -35.79 -17.68
N LEU A 552 -10.97 -36.04 -18.73
CA LEU A 552 -10.61 -35.67 -20.11
C LEU A 552 -10.76 -34.17 -20.42
N ASN A 553 -11.35 -33.37 -19.53
CA ASN A 553 -11.60 -31.94 -19.75
C ASN A 553 -10.39 -31.06 -19.42
N ILE A 554 -9.41 -31.59 -18.69
CA ILE A 554 -8.11 -30.96 -18.44
C ILE A 554 -7.11 -31.52 -19.45
N THR A 555 -6.35 -30.67 -20.13
CA THR A 555 -5.24 -30.95 -21.05
C THR A 555 -3.87 -30.76 -20.37
N GLU A 556 -2.77 -30.90 -21.12
CA GLU A 556 -1.45 -30.47 -20.63
C GLU A 556 -1.28 -28.96 -20.86
N ASP A 557 -0.44 -28.33 -20.04
CA ASP A 557 -0.16 -26.88 -19.95
C ASP A 557 -1.33 -25.93 -19.64
N ASP A 558 -2.54 -26.49 -19.49
CA ASP A 558 -3.70 -25.84 -18.88
C ASP A 558 -3.39 -25.16 -17.54
N THR A 559 -4.13 -24.07 -17.27
CA THR A 559 -4.18 -23.43 -15.95
C THR A 559 -5.44 -23.85 -15.21
N ILE A 560 -5.34 -24.12 -13.91
CA ILE A 560 -6.44 -24.61 -13.07
C ILE A 560 -6.55 -23.70 -11.86
N ILE A 561 -7.66 -22.97 -11.76
CA ILE A 561 -7.87 -21.96 -10.73
C ILE A 561 -8.92 -22.46 -9.76
N PHE A 562 -8.48 -22.86 -8.57
CA PHE A 562 -9.37 -23.21 -7.48
C PHE A 562 -9.87 -21.95 -6.78
N VAL A 563 -11.18 -21.90 -6.50
CA VAL A 563 -11.86 -20.75 -5.87
C VAL A 563 -12.71 -21.22 -4.69
N GLY A 564 -12.47 -20.62 -3.52
CA GLY A 564 -13.27 -20.83 -2.31
C GLY A 564 -12.95 -22.11 -1.50
N ASN A 565 -13.85 -22.45 -0.58
CA ASN A 565 -13.64 -23.52 0.39
C ASN A 565 -14.08 -24.89 -0.16
N PHE A 566 -13.20 -25.88 -0.10
CA PHE A 566 -13.45 -27.25 -0.53
C PHE A 566 -13.65 -28.19 0.67
N SER A 567 -14.67 -29.04 0.58
CA SER A 567 -14.81 -30.19 1.48
C SER A 567 -13.75 -31.26 1.16
N SER A 568 -13.48 -32.18 2.10
CA SER A 568 -12.46 -33.23 1.93
C SER A 568 -12.60 -33.98 0.61
N LYS A 569 -11.52 -33.96 -0.19
CA LYS A 569 -11.37 -34.73 -1.42
C LYS A 569 -10.46 -35.95 -1.24
N GLY A 570 -9.93 -36.17 -0.04
CA GLY A 570 -9.00 -37.26 0.24
C GLY A 570 -7.67 -37.07 -0.47
N LYS A 571 -7.45 -37.75 -1.59
CA LYS A 571 -6.18 -37.73 -2.33
C LYS A 571 -6.44 -37.37 -3.78
N LEU A 572 -5.80 -36.29 -4.24
CA LEU A 572 -5.90 -35.75 -5.59
C LEU A 572 -4.60 -35.99 -6.35
N THR A 573 -4.68 -36.68 -7.49
CA THR A 573 -3.54 -37.03 -8.32
C THR A 573 -3.45 -36.06 -9.48
N ILE A 574 -2.40 -35.24 -9.50
CA ILE A 574 -2.06 -34.34 -10.60
C ILE A 574 -1.27 -35.17 -11.61
N ASN A 575 -1.95 -35.61 -12.67
CA ASN A 575 -1.42 -36.56 -13.66
C ASN A 575 -1.19 -35.93 -15.05
N LYS A 576 -1.01 -34.61 -15.09
CA LYS A 576 -0.69 -33.79 -16.27
C LYS A 576 0.20 -32.63 -15.82
N LYS A 577 1.08 -32.16 -16.71
CA LYS A 577 1.81 -30.89 -16.54
C LYS A 577 0.80 -29.76 -16.66
N VAL A 578 0.61 -28.97 -15.59
CA VAL A 578 -0.39 -27.88 -15.48
C VAL A 578 0.09 -26.79 -14.52
N ILE A 579 -0.53 -25.62 -14.59
CA ILE A 579 -0.39 -24.54 -13.60
C ILE A 579 -1.61 -24.55 -12.67
N ILE A 580 -1.42 -24.73 -11.38
CA ILE A 580 -2.49 -24.75 -10.37
C ILE A 580 -2.41 -23.49 -9.51
N GLN A 581 -3.49 -22.72 -9.44
CA GLN A 581 -3.57 -21.46 -8.68
C GLN A 581 -4.72 -21.48 -7.68
N GLY A 582 -4.52 -20.89 -6.51
CA GLY A 582 -5.57 -20.63 -5.52
C GLY A 582 -6.01 -19.17 -5.50
N LEU A 583 -7.30 -18.91 -5.66
CA LEU A 583 -7.93 -17.61 -5.39
C LEU A 583 -8.73 -17.71 -4.10
N ASN A 584 -8.05 -17.47 -2.96
CA ASN A 584 -8.55 -17.74 -1.60
C ASN A 584 -9.08 -19.17 -1.43
N ALA A 585 -8.52 -20.13 -2.19
CA ALA A 585 -8.92 -21.53 -2.10
C ALA A 585 -8.39 -22.17 -0.81
N LEU A 586 -9.27 -22.85 -0.09
CA LEU A 586 -8.94 -23.62 1.11
C LEU A 586 -9.42 -25.05 0.96
N PHE A 587 -8.49 -25.99 0.87
CA PHE A 587 -8.78 -27.41 0.93
C PHE A 587 -8.68 -27.91 2.37
N LYS A 588 -9.73 -28.59 2.85
CA LYS A 588 -9.70 -29.29 4.13
C LYS A 588 -9.48 -30.78 3.92
N ASP A 589 -8.74 -31.43 4.83
CA ASP A 589 -8.46 -32.88 4.84
C ASP A 589 -8.26 -33.45 3.42
N THR A 590 -7.28 -32.91 2.68
CA THR A 590 -7.00 -33.23 1.28
C THR A 590 -5.50 -33.17 0.98
N THR A 591 -4.97 -34.19 0.31
CA THR A 591 -3.58 -34.27 -0.18
C THR A 591 -3.52 -34.10 -1.69
N PHE A 592 -2.56 -33.33 -2.19
CA PHE A 592 -2.19 -33.33 -3.61
C PHE A 592 -0.97 -34.21 -3.84
N ILE A 593 -1.01 -35.03 -4.89
CA ILE A 593 0.03 -36.00 -5.25
C ILE A 593 0.46 -35.70 -6.69
N ILE A 594 1.74 -35.35 -6.84
CA ILE A 594 2.43 -35.14 -8.11
C ILE A 594 3.42 -36.31 -8.21
N SER A 595 3.17 -37.25 -9.12
CA SER A 595 4.04 -38.41 -9.31
C SER A 595 4.28 -38.70 -10.77
N ASP A 596 5.54 -38.97 -11.11
CA ASP A 596 5.99 -39.38 -12.44
C ASP A 596 5.59 -38.37 -13.56
N ILE A 597 5.56 -37.06 -13.22
CA ILE A 597 5.18 -35.97 -14.13
C ILE A 597 6.00 -34.70 -13.86
N ASP A 598 6.65 -34.15 -14.88
CA ASP A 598 7.53 -32.98 -14.76
C ASP A 598 6.79 -31.64 -14.96
N GLY A 599 7.35 -30.56 -14.38
CA GLY A 599 7.00 -29.18 -14.72
C GLY A 599 5.68 -28.61 -14.17
N VAL A 600 5.03 -29.29 -13.23
CA VAL A 600 3.82 -28.76 -12.56
C VAL A 600 4.15 -27.51 -11.73
N ILE A 601 3.30 -26.48 -11.83
CA ILE A 601 3.35 -25.29 -10.97
C ILE A 601 2.15 -25.28 -10.03
N PHE A 602 2.37 -24.91 -8.78
CA PHE A 602 1.39 -24.86 -7.70
C PHE A 602 1.55 -23.54 -6.95
N GLU A 603 0.53 -22.68 -6.90
CA GLU A 603 0.61 -21.40 -6.19
C GLU A 603 -0.64 -20.96 -5.44
N LYS A 604 -0.47 -20.20 -4.35
CA LYS A 604 -1.54 -19.50 -3.61
C LYS A 604 -2.65 -20.40 -3.03
N ILE A 605 -2.42 -21.71 -2.95
CA ILE A 605 -3.37 -22.67 -2.37
C ILE A 605 -3.20 -22.72 -0.84
N ASN A 606 -4.32 -22.76 -0.12
CA ASN A 606 -4.35 -23.05 1.32
C ASN A 606 -4.79 -24.51 1.55
N ILE A 607 -4.12 -25.20 2.47
CA ILE A 607 -4.45 -26.59 2.87
C ILE A 607 -4.49 -26.64 4.40
N ASP A 608 -5.60 -27.16 4.95
CA ASP A 608 -5.83 -27.35 6.38
C ASP A 608 -6.27 -28.80 6.63
N ASN A 609 -5.31 -29.66 6.96
CA ASN A 609 -5.55 -31.08 7.25
C ASN A 609 -5.28 -31.34 8.74
N PRO A 610 -6.23 -31.02 9.64
CA PRO A 610 -6.05 -31.27 11.06
C PRO A 610 -6.10 -32.75 11.44
N ASN A 611 -6.48 -33.66 10.52
CA ASN A 611 -6.50 -35.14 10.61
C ASN A 611 -6.88 -35.81 11.95
N THR A 612 -7.60 -35.12 12.83
CA THR A 612 -7.83 -35.56 14.23
C THR A 612 -8.66 -36.85 14.39
N LYS A 613 -9.25 -37.39 13.30
CA LYS A 613 -10.30 -38.42 13.35
C LYS A 613 -10.31 -39.45 12.20
N LEU A 614 -9.36 -39.41 11.27
CA LEU A 614 -9.38 -40.30 10.09
C LEU A 614 -8.33 -41.43 10.22
N ALA A 615 -8.54 -42.51 9.48
CA ALA A 615 -7.63 -43.66 9.45
C ALA A 615 -6.55 -43.56 8.35
N ASP A 616 -6.74 -42.67 7.37
CA ASP A 616 -5.81 -42.42 6.28
C ASP A 616 -4.94 -41.19 6.56
N ARG A 617 -3.64 -41.29 6.25
CA ARG A 617 -2.72 -40.14 6.33
C ARG A 617 -2.97 -39.18 5.18
N LEU A 618 -3.19 -37.90 5.52
CA LEU A 618 -3.51 -36.80 4.60
C LEU A 618 -2.51 -35.65 4.75
N TRP A 619 -1.35 -35.79 4.10
CA TRP A 619 -0.30 -34.77 4.02
C TRP A 619 -0.70 -33.63 3.08
N GLY A 620 0.11 -32.57 2.99
CA GLY A 620 -0.18 -31.42 2.10
C GLY A 620 0.07 -31.73 0.62
N ILE A 621 1.28 -31.44 0.15
CA ILE A 621 1.71 -31.73 -1.24
C ILE A 621 2.80 -32.80 -1.22
N GLN A 622 2.58 -33.88 -1.98
CA GLN A 622 3.53 -34.97 -2.21
C GLN A 622 4.10 -34.86 -3.63
N ILE A 623 5.42 -34.97 -3.77
CA ILE A 623 6.17 -34.91 -5.03
C ILE A 623 7.08 -36.13 -5.08
N SER A 624 6.90 -37.01 -6.07
CA SER A 624 7.70 -38.23 -6.26
C SER A 624 8.09 -38.45 -7.72
N ASN A 625 9.32 -38.89 -8.00
CA ASN A 625 9.82 -39.16 -9.36
C ASN A 625 9.60 -37.99 -10.37
N SER A 626 9.56 -36.74 -9.92
CA SER A 626 9.01 -35.60 -10.67
C SER A 626 9.95 -34.39 -10.62
N ASN A 627 10.27 -33.80 -11.77
CA ASN A 627 11.31 -32.77 -11.87
C ASN A 627 10.76 -31.38 -12.26
N ASN A 628 11.49 -30.31 -11.93
CA ASN A 628 11.12 -28.92 -12.21
C ASN A 628 9.75 -28.50 -11.63
N ILE A 629 9.33 -29.11 -10.52
CA ILE A 629 8.06 -28.81 -9.85
C ILE A 629 8.19 -27.53 -9.01
N THR A 630 7.25 -26.60 -9.13
CA THR A 630 7.27 -25.34 -8.37
C THR A 630 6.08 -25.24 -7.41
N VAL A 631 6.33 -25.11 -6.12
CA VAL A 631 5.33 -24.77 -5.08
C VAL A 631 5.64 -23.37 -4.55
N ARG A 632 4.72 -22.40 -4.69
CA ARG A 632 5.00 -21.01 -4.28
C ARG A 632 3.82 -20.24 -3.68
N ASN A 633 4.10 -19.42 -2.66
CA ASN A 633 3.10 -18.60 -1.97
C ASN A 633 1.92 -19.41 -1.36
N CYS A 634 2.14 -20.69 -1.02
CA CYS A 634 1.10 -21.56 -0.45
C CYS A 634 1.09 -21.49 1.09
N ASN A 635 -0.04 -21.84 1.72
CA ASN A 635 -0.14 -21.95 3.18
C ASN A 635 -0.71 -23.33 3.57
N ILE A 636 0.12 -24.17 4.16
CA ILE A 636 -0.17 -25.60 4.37
C ILE A 636 0.02 -25.91 5.86
N SER A 637 -1.07 -26.30 6.52
CA SER A 637 -1.10 -26.70 7.93
C SER A 637 -1.61 -28.13 8.06
N ILE A 638 -0.75 -29.03 8.54
CA ILE A 638 -1.04 -30.46 8.72
C ILE A 638 -0.87 -30.84 10.20
N TYR A 639 -1.82 -31.58 10.74
CA TYR A 639 -1.62 -32.42 11.93
C TYR A 639 -1.80 -33.89 11.52
N ASP A 640 -0.89 -34.77 11.92
CA ASP A 640 -1.10 -36.23 11.83
C ASP A 640 -0.46 -36.90 13.05
N PRO A 641 -1.21 -37.71 13.83
CA PRO A 641 -0.70 -38.27 15.06
C PRO A 641 0.38 -39.35 14.85
N ASN A 642 0.64 -39.78 13.61
CA ASN A 642 1.66 -40.77 13.25
C ASN A 642 2.83 -40.12 12.50
N SER A 643 2.57 -39.43 11.39
CA SER A 643 3.60 -38.73 10.63
C SER A 643 3.01 -37.63 9.76
N ALA A 644 3.46 -36.39 9.98
CA ALA A 644 2.94 -35.21 9.27
C ALA A 644 4.01 -34.56 8.38
N PHE A 645 3.64 -34.27 7.14
CA PHE A 645 4.45 -33.49 6.20
C PHE A 645 3.57 -32.48 5.46
N ALA A 646 3.97 -31.20 5.43
CA ALA A 646 3.26 -30.17 4.67
C ALA A 646 3.70 -30.20 3.19
N VAL A 647 5.01 -30.34 2.93
CA VAL A 647 5.55 -30.71 1.61
C VAL A 647 6.50 -31.90 1.77
N TYR A 648 6.35 -32.91 0.92
CA TYR A 648 7.13 -34.15 0.90
C TYR A 648 7.70 -34.35 -0.51
N VAL A 649 9.04 -34.36 -0.64
CA VAL A 649 9.76 -34.42 -1.93
C VAL A 649 10.71 -35.61 -1.95
N VAL A 650 10.53 -36.53 -2.91
CA VAL A 650 11.32 -37.76 -3.01
C VAL A 650 11.70 -38.07 -4.46
N ASP A 651 12.93 -38.51 -4.71
CA ASP A 651 13.40 -38.94 -6.04
C ASP A 651 13.17 -37.88 -7.15
N SER A 652 13.27 -36.60 -6.81
CA SER A 652 12.74 -35.46 -7.59
C SER A 652 13.75 -34.30 -7.69
N ASN A 653 13.99 -33.74 -8.88
CA ASN A 653 15.10 -32.79 -9.10
C ASN A 653 14.65 -31.42 -9.66
N ASP A 654 15.48 -30.40 -9.48
CA ASP A 654 15.26 -29.03 -10.01
C ASP A 654 13.98 -28.33 -9.48
N CYS A 655 13.38 -28.88 -8.42
CA CYS A 655 12.14 -28.40 -7.83
C CYS A 655 12.34 -27.17 -6.93
N LYS A 656 11.30 -26.34 -6.81
CA LYS A 656 11.33 -25.03 -6.16
C LYS A 656 10.21 -24.94 -5.13
N ILE A 657 10.55 -24.70 -3.88
CA ILE A 657 9.60 -24.47 -2.78
C ILE A 657 9.90 -23.07 -2.28
N ILE A 658 9.04 -22.08 -2.57
CA ILE A 658 9.36 -20.66 -2.28
C ILE A 658 8.21 -19.88 -1.64
N ASN A 659 8.55 -18.89 -0.80
CA ASN A 659 7.62 -17.93 -0.18
C ASN A 659 6.37 -18.55 0.49
N SER A 660 6.45 -19.80 0.94
CA SER A 660 5.30 -20.57 1.45
C SER A 660 5.34 -20.72 2.97
N SER A 661 4.17 -20.79 3.59
CA SER A 661 3.98 -21.09 5.01
C SER A 661 3.69 -22.59 5.16
N LEU A 662 4.61 -23.32 5.80
CA LEU A 662 4.57 -24.77 5.94
C LEU A 662 4.57 -25.15 7.43
N LYS A 663 3.45 -25.66 7.95
CA LYS A 663 3.31 -26.17 9.30
C LYS A 663 2.97 -27.66 9.30
N ALA A 664 3.73 -28.46 10.04
CA ALA A 664 3.40 -29.86 10.33
C ALA A 664 3.51 -30.17 11.83
N GLU A 665 2.53 -30.89 12.37
CA GLU A 665 2.41 -31.22 13.78
C GLU A 665 2.08 -32.73 13.95
N GLY A 666 2.75 -33.42 14.88
CA GLY A 666 2.59 -34.87 15.00
C GLY A 666 3.43 -35.52 16.10
N ASN A 667 3.09 -36.74 16.50
CA ASN A 667 3.68 -37.39 17.68
C ASN A 667 4.90 -38.28 17.38
N TYR A 668 5.16 -38.62 16.10
CA TYR A 668 6.37 -39.33 15.68
C TYR A 668 6.98 -38.62 14.47
N PHE A 669 7.61 -39.34 13.53
CA PHE A 669 8.41 -38.77 12.43
C PHE A 669 7.63 -37.75 11.58
N THR A 670 7.97 -36.47 11.77
CA THR A 670 7.20 -35.30 11.32
C THR A 670 8.18 -34.21 10.87
N ALA A 671 7.92 -33.60 9.72
CA ALA A 671 8.73 -32.50 9.18
C ALA A 671 7.88 -31.63 8.24
N ALA A 672 7.82 -30.31 8.45
CA ALA A 672 7.00 -29.45 7.59
C ALA A 672 7.46 -29.45 6.13
N LEU A 673 8.76 -29.51 5.87
CA LEU A 673 9.34 -29.83 4.57
C LEU A 673 10.23 -31.06 4.72
N PHE A 674 9.90 -32.15 4.02
CA PHE A 674 10.73 -33.34 3.93
C PHE A 674 11.30 -33.51 2.53
N VAL A 675 12.58 -33.87 2.46
CA VAL A 675 13.35 -34.06 1.22
C VAL A 675 14.16 -35.33 1.34
N PHE A 676 14.11 -36.21 0.33
CA PHE A 676 15.00 -37.36 0.22
C PHE A 676 15.35 -37.67 -1.25
N ASN A 677 16.60 -38.07 -1.49
CA ASN A 677 17.13 -38.47 -2.81
C ASN A 677 16.79 -37.51 -3.97
N SER A 678 16.89 -36.21 -3.69
CA SER A 678 16.43 -35.12 -4.53
C SER A 678 17.54 -34.06 -4.65
N SER A 679 17.78 -33.52 -5.85
CA SER A 679 18.87 -32.57 -6.11
C SER A 679 18.42 -31.27 -6.79
N ASN A 680 19.31 -30.27 -6.83
CA ASN A 680 19.06 -28.93 -7.41
C ASN A 680 17.83 -28.20 -6.85
N LEU A 681 17.47 -28.42 -5.59
CA LEU A 681 16.31 -27.78 -4.98
C LEU A 681 16.57 -26.30 -4.64
N LEU A 682 15.61 -25.44 -4.99
CA LEU A 682 15.55 -24.06 -4.48
C LEU A 682 14.52 -23.99 -3.34
N ILE A 683 14.99 -23.71 -2.12
CA ILE A 683 14.16 -23.51 -0.93
C ILE A 683 14.44 -22.10 -0.41
N ASP A 684 13.52 -21.16 -0.63
CA ASP A 684 13.75 -19.72 -0.38
C ASP A 684 12.49 -19.01 0.17
N GLY A 685 12.66 -18.01 1.03
CA GLY A 685 11.58 -17.18 1.57
C GLY A 685 10.47 -17.90 2.36
N ASN A 686 10.59 -19.20 2.65
CA ASN A 686 9.56 -19.98 3.34
C ASN A 686 9.55 -19.77 4.86
N SER A 687 8.37 -19.80 5.45
CA SER A 687 8.19 -20.01 6.90
C SER A 687 7.94 -21.50 7.13
N ILE A 688 8.76 -22.16 7.97
CA ILE A 688 8.73 -23.61 8.18
C ILE A 688 8.65 -23.92 9.67
N ALA A 689 7.55 -24.56 10.10
CA ALA A 689 7.27 -24.86 11.50
C ALA A 689 6.95 -26.35 11.69
N THR A 690 7.86 -27.09 12.31
CA THR A 690 7.69 -28.51 12.67
C THR A 690 7.46 -28.62 14.17
N ILE A 691 6.33 -29.22 14.58
CA ILE A 691 5.93 -29.35 15.99
C ILE A 691 5.82 -30.84 16.34
N GLY A 692 6.85 -31.34 17.04
CA GLY A 692 6.84 -32.68 17.65
C GLY A 692 6.37 -32.66 19.12
N PRO A 693 6.29 -33.81 19.80
CA PRO A 693 5.84 -33.91 21.19
C PRO A 693 6.89 -33.46 22.22
N GLY A 694 8.11 -33.12 21.78
CA GLY A 694 9.24 -32.76 22.66
C GLY A 694 10.02 -33.94 23.26
N GLU A 695 9.62 -35.18 22.97
CA GLU A 695 10.27 -36.40 23.47
C GLU A 695 11.35 -36.95 22.50
N THR A 696 12.42 -37.52 23.04
CA THR A 696 13.52 -38.12 22.26
C THR A 696 13.23 -39.60 21.94
N TYR A 697 12.90 -39.90 20.69
CA TYR A 697 12.58 -41.26 20.24
C TYR A 697 13.78 -42.01 19.63
N LEU A 698 14.25 -43.06 20.31
CA LEU A 698 15.21 -44.04 19.76
C LEU A 698 14.51 -44.96 18.74
N ILE A 699 14.94 -44.91 17.47
CA ILE A 699 14.33 -45.65 16.36
C ILE A 699 14.80 -47.12 16.36
N ASN A 700 14.27 -47.90 17.30
CA ASN A 700 14.71 -49.27 17.58
C ASN A 700 14.17 -50.34 16.61
N ASN A 701 13.59 -49.97 15.45
CA ASN A 701 12.95 -50.94 14.56
C ASN A 701 13.10 -50.61 13.06
N ARG A 702 13.88 -51.42 12.34
CA ARG A 702 14.22 -51.26 10.90
C ARG A 702 13.04 -51.44 9.93
N SER A 703 11.81 -51.58 10.43
CA SER A 703 10.60 -51.92 9.67
C SER A 703 9.63 -50.75 9.46
N CYS A 704 9.82 -49.62 10.14
CA CYS A 704 8.97 -48.42 10.01
C CYS A 704 9.61 -47.31 9.17
N LEU A 705 10.85 -47.48 8.70
CA LEU A 705 11.59 -46.50 7.91
C LEU A 705 12.14 -47.14 6.63
N ASN A 706 11.36 -47.09 5.54
CA ASN A 706 11.83 -47.46 4.20
C ASN A 706 12.30 -46.23 3.40
N VAL A 707 12.79 -45.21 4.11
CA VAL A 707 13.31 -43.94 3.58
C VAL A 707 14.55 -43.60 4.39
N LEU A 708 15.71 -44.05 3.92
CA LEU A 708 17.01 -43.91 4.58
C LEU A 708 17.52 -42.47 4.42
N VAL A 709 17.32 -41.61 5.43
CA VAL A 709 17.78 -40.20 5.37
C VAL A 709 19.29 -40.12 5.04
N GLN A 710 19.63 -39.22 4.11
CA GLN A 710 20.95 -39.14 3.46
C GLN A 710 22.04 -38.50 4.34
N GLY A 711 23.26 -38.45 3.81
CA GLY A 711 24.38 -37.65 4.34
C GLY A 711 25.23 -38.37 5.38
N VAL A 712 24.62 -39.24 6.18
CA VAL A 712 25.34 -40.18 7.05
C VAL A 712 25.84 -41.36 6.24
N THR A 713 27.15 -41.59 6.22
CA THR A 713 27.72 -42.87 5.81
C THR A 713 27.61 -43.85 6.97
N ILE A 714 26.60 -44.71 6.95
CA ILE A 714 26.51 -45.84 7.89
C ILE A 714 27.46 -46.92 7.38
N CYS A 715 28.58 -47.12 8.07
CA CYS A 715 29.49 -48.23 7.80
C CYS A 715 28.82 -49.58 8.14
N PRO A 716 29.28 -50.73 7.60
CA PRO A 716 28.63 -52.03 7.79
C PRO A 716 28.51 -52.50 9.25
N ASP A 717 29.30 -51.91 10.14
CA ASP A 717 29.28 -52.05 11.62
C ASP A 717 28.12 -51.29 12.31
N GLY A 718 27.69 -50.14 11.79
CA GLY A 718 26.60 -49.33 12.34
C GLY A 718 26.99 -47.93 12.86
N THR A 719 28.24 -47.49 12.70
CA THR A 719 28.71 -46.16 13.14
C THR A 719 27.99 -45.01 12.41
N ILE A 720 27.77 -43.86 13.09
CA ILE A 720 27.17 -42.64 12.53
C ILE A 720 28.17 -41.46 12.58
N ILE A 721 28.26 -40.73 11.47
CA ILE A 721 29.09 -39.51 11.31
C ILE A 721 28.17 -38.33 10.96
N CYS A 722 28.29 -37.22 11.69
CA CYS A 722 27.51 -36.00 11.48
C CYS A 722 28.25 -34.95 10.63
N PRO A 723 27.55 -34.01 9.96
CA PRO A 723 28.18 -33.01 9.07
C PRO A 723 29.11 -32.00 9.75
N ASP A 724 29.06 -31.89 11.08
CA ASP A 724 29.94 -31.04 11.90
C ASP A 724 31.26 -31.74 12.31
N GLY A 725 31.44 -33.00 11.92
CA GLY A 725 32.61 -33.82 12.27
C GLY A 725 32.50 -34.56 13.59
N THR A 726 31.35 -34.49 14.30
CA THR A 726 31.13 -35.31 15.49
C THR A 726 30.72 -36.74 15.14
N THR A 727 31.26 -37.71 15.90
CA THR A 727 30.98 -39.14 15.75
C THR A 727 30.38 -39.70 17.04
N TYR A 728 29.36 -40.54 16.92
CA TYR A 728 28.77 -41.30 18.03
C TYR A 728 28.65 -42.77 17.62
N SER A 729 29.16 -43.66 18.46
CA SER A 729 29.10 -45.11 18.24
C SER A 729 28.58 -45.84 19.48
N PRO A 730 27.48 -46.60 19.39
CA PRO A 730 26.94 -47.37 20.51
C PRO A 730 27.50 -48.81 20.52
N GLY A 731 28.76 -48.99 20.91
CA GLY A 731 29.29 -50.31 21.29
C GLY A 731 30.77 -50.58 20.96
N ASP A 732 31.56 -50.70 22.02
CA ASP A 732 32.61 -51.71 22.26
C ASP A 732 33.77 -51.89 21.25
N TYR A 733 33.95 -51.01 20.26
CA TYR A 733 35.29 -50.80 19.67
C TYR A 733 35.50 -49.36 19.20
N GLU A 734 36.70 -48.84 19.40
CA GLU A 734 37.14 -47.54 18.92
C GLU A 734 38.61 -47.65 18.47
N VAL A 735 38.91 -47.12 17.29
CA VAL A 735 40.28 -47.08 16.72
C VAL A 735 40.52 -45.67 16.22
N CYS A 736 41.11 -44.84 17.07
CA CYS A 736 41.56 -43.50 16.72
C CYS A 736 43.08 -43.47 16.56
N ALA A 737 43.53 -42.82 15.49
CA ALA A 737 44.88 -42.28 15.46
C ALA A 737 44.91 -40.95 16.24
N ASP A 738 46.04 -40.65 16.86
CA ASP A 738 46.43 -39.30 17.28
C ASP A 738 45.53 -38.60 18.34
N GLY A 739 45.17 -39.27 19.45
CA GLY A 739 44.35 -38.65 20.52
C GLY A 739 44.53 -39.23 21.93
N THR A 740 44.38 -38.39 22.96
CA THR A 740 44.32 -38.83 24.37
C THR A 740 42.94 -39.36 24.71
N ILE A 741 42.84 -40.64 25.04
CA ILE A 741 41.58 -41.35 25.33
C ILE A 741 41.46 -41.60 26.84
N ILE A 742 40.23 -41.48 27.37
CA ILE A 742 39.86 -41.88 28.74
C ILE A 742 38.67 -42.85 28.64
N CYS A 743 38.92 -44.15 28.80
CA CYS A 743 37.89 -45.18 28.87
C CYS A 743 37.69 -45.63 30.33
N PRO A 744 36.44 -45.79 30.83
CA PRO A 744 36.19 -46.46 32.10
C PRO A 744 36.51 -47.95 32.01
N ASP A 745 35.78 -48.65 31.13
CA ASP A 745 35.78 -50.12 31.00
C ASP A 745 35.90 -50.48 29.51
N GLY A 746 36.85 -51.34 29.12
CA GLY A 746 36.99 -51.73 27.71
C GLY A 746 38.30 -52.45 27.34
N THR A 747 38.38 -52.89 26.08
CA THR A 747 39.62 -53.43 25.46
C THR A 747 40.09 -52.45 24.39
N THR A 748 41.20 -51.76 24.64
CA THR A 748 41.72 -50.71 23.75
C THR A 748 42.94 -51.21 22.95
N ILE A 749 43.00 -50.90 21.67
CA ILE A 749 44.18 -51.06 20.82
C ILE A 749 44.62 -49.67 20.36
N CYS A 750 45.71 -49.16 20.93
CA CYS A 750 46.32 -47.90 20.52
C CYS A 750 47.56 -48.16 19.67
N ALA A 751 47.73 -47.36 18.62
CA ALA A 751 49.06 -46.97 18.18
C ALA A 751 49.49 -45.73 18.99
N ASP A 752 50.75 -45.71 19.43
CA ASP A 752 51.53 -44.51 19.72
C ASP A 752 50.87 -43.48 20.67
N GLY A 753 50.71 -43.83 21.96
CA GLY A 753 50.08 -42.93 22.94
C GLY A 753 50.42 -43.19 24.41
N THR A 754 50.00 -42.27 25.27
CA THR A 754 49.94 -42.47 26.74
C THR A 754 48.47 -42.57 27.15
N THR A 755 48.09 -43.72 27.71
CA THR A 755 46.71 -44.03 28.09
C THR A 755 46.61 -44.28 29.59
N ILE A 756 45.47 -43.91 30.19
CA ILE A 756 45.14 -44.21 31.59
C ILE A 756 43.79 -44.93 31.57
N CYS A 757 43.77 -46.16 32.08
CA CYS A 757 42.57 -46.99 32.21
C CYS A 757 42.42 -47.42 33.67
N ALA A 758 41.17 -47.60 34.12
CA ALA A 758 40.88 -48.25 35.39
C ALA A 758 40.88 -49.77 35.21
N ASP A 759 39.82 -50.30 34.57
CA ASP A 759 39.50 -51.73 34.60
C ASP A 759 39.46 -52.31 33.17
N GLY A 760 40.51 -53.02 32.76
CA GLY A 760 40.59 -53.57 31.39
C GLY A 760 41.76 -54.51 31.12
N THR A 761 41.78 -55.06 29.90
CA THR A 761 42.92 -55.79 29.32
C THR A 761 43.41 -55.03 28.10
N GLN A 762 44.71 -54.72 28.05
CA GLN A 762 45.29 -53.86 27.02
C GLN A 762 46.45 -54.55 26.30
N ILE A 763 46.56 -54.30 24.99
CA ILE A 763 47.67 -54.71 24.14
C ILE A 763 48.21 -53.46 23.45
N CYS A 764 49.48 -53.13 23.72
CA CYS A 764 50.19 -52.01 23.10
C CYS A 764 51.47 -52.53 22.41
N PRO A 765 51.80 -52.06 21.19
CA PRO A 765 53.12 -52.27 20.60
C PRO A 765 54.17 -51.45 21.36
N ASP A 766 54.09 -50.13 21.23
CA ASP A 766 55.14 -49.17 21.59
C ASP A 766 54.56 -48.12 22.56
N GLY A 767 54.93 -48.17 23.84
CA GLY A 767 54.40 -47.23 24.82
C GLY A 767 54.90 -47.42 26.25
N THR A 768 54.58 -46.46 27.12
CA THR A 768 54.73 -46.56 28.58
C THR A 768 53.34 -46.55 29.20
N MET A 769 53.06 -47.49 30.10
CA MET A 769 51.71 -47.75 30.62
C MET A 769 51.67 -47.58 32.14
N ILE A 770 50.57 -47.02 32.64
CA ILE A 770 50.26 -46.93 34.08
C ILE A 770 48.83 -47.44 34.27
N CYS A 771 48.68 -48.56 34.98
CA CYS A 771 47.40 -49.16 35.33
C CYS A 771 47.28 -49.31 36.85
N THR A 772 46.05 -49.39 37.36
CA THR A 772 45.81 -49.76 38.76
C THR A 772 45.53 -51.26 38.91
N ASP A 773 44.57 -51.83 38.17
CA ASP A 773 43.97 -53.14 38.53
C ASP A 773 43.81 -54.17 37.37
N GLY A 774 44.41 -53.92 36.19
CA GLY A 774 44.25 -54.75 34.98
C GLY A 774 45.39 -55.75 34.65
N THR A 775 45.12 -56.72 33.76
CA THR A 775 46.12 -57.63 33.17
C THR A 775 46.68 -57.08 31.85
N THR A 776 48.02 -57.02 31.75
CA THR A 776 48.73 -56.33 30.65
C THR A 776 49.55 -57.30 29.79
N VAL A 777 49.59 -57.07 28.47
CA VAL A 777 50.63 -57.64 27.59
C VAL A 777 51.18 -56.54 26.68
N CYS A 778 52.41 -56.12 26.93
CA CYS A 778 53.19 -55.29 26.01
C CYS A 778 54.17 -56.16 25.22
N ALA A 779 54.50 -55.78 23.99
CA ALA A 779 55.61 -56.40 23.26
C ALA A 779 56.95 -55.80 23.71
N ASP A 780 57.14 -54.50 23.46
CA ASP A 780 58.47 -53.87 23.47
C ASP A 780 58.57 -52.73 24.53
N GLY A 781 57.51 -52.50 25.31
CA GLY A 781 57.38 -51.40 26.29
C GLY A 781 57.76 -51.72 27.75
N THR A 782 57.96 -50.66 28.56
CA THR A 782 58.28 -50.76 30.00
C THR A 782 57.01 -50.71 30.86
N ILE A 783 56.94 -51.56 31.89
CA ILE A 783 55.78 -51.63 32.82
C ILE A 783 56.11 -50.87 34.11
N ILE A 784 55.19 -50.01 34.56
CA ILE A 784 55.26 -49.32 35.86
C ILE A 784 53.98 -49.60 36.66
N CYS A 785 54.11 -50.26 37.81
CA CYS A 785 52.99 -50.53 38.70
C CYS A 785 52.79 -49.39 39.73
N ALA A 786 51.57 -49.28 40.29
CA ALA A 786 51.18 -48.21 41.22
C ALA A 786 51.94 -48.20 42.56
N ASP A 787 52.74 -49.22 42.87
CA ASP A 787 53.66 -49.26 44.01
C ASP A 787 55.06 -48.69 43.72
N GLY A 788 55.35 -48.31 42.47
CA GLY A 788 56.62 -47.76 42.01
C GLY A 788 57.61 -48.79 41.46
N THR A 789 57.18 -50.01 41.16
CA THR A 789 58.05 -51.06 40.60
C THR A 789 58.10 -51.01 39.06
N GLU A 790 59.31 -51.00 38.50
CA GLU A 790 59.60 -51.04 37.05
C GLU A 790 60.02 -52.45 36.59
N TYR A 791 59.52 -52.89 35.42
CA TYR A 791 59.95 -54.13 34.76
C TYR A 791 60.25 -53.93 33.27
N ALA A 792 61.27 -54.63 32.76
CA ALA A 792 61.74 -54.59 31.38
C ALA A 792 61.18 -55.75 30.52
N PRO A 793 61.18 -55.64 29.17
CA PRO A 793 60.68 -56.69 28.29
C PRO A 793 61.46 -58.01 28.41
N GLY A 794 60.77 -59.10 28.77
CA GLY A 794 61.27 -60.48 28.64
C GLY A 794 61.10 -61.41 29.84
N ASP A 795 60.91 -60.89 31.06
CA ASP A 795 61.05 -61.68 32.30
C ASP A 795 59.75 -62.33 32.84
N TYR A 796 58.65 -62.35 32.07
CA TYR A 796 57.37 -62.94 32.48
C TYR A 796 56.83 -63.97 31.47
N THR A 797 55.95 -64.87 31.92
CA THR A 797 55.24 -65.83 31.06
C THR A 797 53.75 -65.81 31.35
N THR A 798 52.95 -65.62 30.31
CA THR A 798 51.48 -65.69 30.34
C THR A 798 51.00 -67.13 30.20
N CYS A 799 50.03 -67.51 31.04
CA CYS A 799 49.32 -68.79 30.96
C CYS A 799 48.07 -68.68 30.07
N ALA A 800 47.58 -69.83 29.59
CA ALA A 800 46.47 -69.89 28.63
C ALA A 800 45.09 -69.52 29.22
N ASP A 801 45.02 -69.18 30.50
CA ASP A 801 43.85 -68.64 31.21
C ASP A 801 43.95 -67.11 31.43
N GLY A 802 45.01 -66.46 30.96
CA GLY A 802 45.28 -65.03 31.13
C GLY A 802 46.09 -64.68 32.37
N SER A 803 46.40 -65.63 33.26
CA SER A 803 47.25 -65.37 34.43
C SER A 803 48.72 -65.18 34.05
N ILE A 804 49.42 -64.30 34.76
CA ILE A 804 50.88 -64.10 34.65
C ILE A 804 51.54 -64.73 35.87
N ILE A 805 52.60 -65.50 35.66
CA ILE A 805 53.46 -66.02 36.73
C ILE A 805 54.86 -65.43 36.55
N CYS A 806 55.30 -64.64 37.54
CA CYS A 806 56.69 -64.22 37.68
C CYS A 806 57.52 -65.34 38.35
N PRO A 807 58.83 -65.47 38.03
CA PRO A 807 59.78 -66.33 38.76
C PRO A 807 60.00 -65.94 40.23
#